data_AF-R9H8V0-F1
#
_entry.id   AF-R9H8V0-F1
#
_cell.length_a   1.000
_cell.length_b   1.000
_cell.length_c   1.000
_cell.angle_alpha   90.00
_cell.angle_beta   90.00
_cell.angle_gamma   90.00
#
_symmetry.space_group_name_H-M   'P 1'
#
loop_
_entity.id
_entity.type
_entity.pdbx_description
1 polymer ?
#
loop_
_entity_poly.entity_id
_entity_poly.type
_entity_poly.pdbx_seq_one_letter_code
_entity_poly.pdbx_strand_id
1 'polypeptide(L)'
;MFLIMIVTACSPFGRLYKEQSRVTLALPANRRAAPAPVAAHDSTPPVLNFTFVSAKGDSIPVGMSVEWDSIHKENLTSMALDEVVVSASSTRNTAERNGLINVEFVVTVPKVLQKDNWMVNVRPVLMRGDVPDSLKELRFTGQRFREAQERDYRRYDRFVEKIIPDSVNFYRTYVNYRSFERYLERLKWYKRGLERRWAIQEAKKNRPDPLLARFAMFNSRVAKNDSLLKEYMLKNSQLMIERQQWRYDRALAWVNDTLQPQWPYLRDRFLYFNELWENRAGHQAEELTARKGYFYDQVSLAPLRQAERRYYNAGGVDSRLYYSRFGFFNDKMERMDAALYRYYRNKSERAASDEGVKVLRALMAGRDTASLRRNRSLSTNKYTRRYEKVRDFLPMFHFHRPDTDTLPPLWLRTEGLDTVSTRRKMLAEFSEEGISAYYGLDNGKTGFTRSRFPLYIYHRDLSDSVRTHASGHGTLKDLELSRFDSTATMKRYMDRYGWLRLLFPQYHLTRELYNRNPPSLFHAARQAKYAERIEHINALDSTSLIKMFYNTQKIARNEARKAIKDEKYHDIVRFPFNPEAQLDTVIYAADQVKFLYSQKVPADENSARMKVFVVGDVLNNYGNRYPLPKSDTLTYLVSSMTKFVDKTPRFVRKIVTRDAEANTSVNFYFPQNTFNLDENIDINRKGVAKVKALTLALMTDPVYIIDSLTLFATSSPEGSWRINGEIAQKRAKSIRDVLVRDFTQLYDSLAVGAAVEMDDAGNFIHRKVEDEIPNLPKLIKVRTVPEDWDKLRRLIVNDENFKGDKSAIVRFIDQENDPDRREWLIRSRYKKEYAYMFDNLYPVMRAVDFRFSLSRRGMKQDTVYTNEPDTTYARAVEYLEKRKYTQALEILRPYEDVNTAIAYMSLGYDKAALRIFEKSSQTAEIQYMQAILQARLGNEEKAVRLLLGAVDMNAQMKFRANLDPELSVLVKKYGLFKEDDDWN
;
A
#
# COMPACT_ATOMS: atom_id res chain seq x y z
N MET A 1 30.17 -54.22 -50.92
CA MET A 1 30.81 -53.12 -51.68
C MET A 1 29.94 -52.62 -52.85
N PHE A 2 29.42 -53.47 -53.74
CA PHE A 2 28.60 -53.03 -54.89
C PHE A 2 27.24 -52.39 -54.53
N LEU A 3 26.60 -52.84 -53.44
CA LEU A 3 25.31 -52.30 -52.97
C LEU A 3 25.43 -50.89 -52.34
N ILE A 4 26.62 -50.50 -51.87
CA ILE A 4 26.89 -49.16 -51.31
C ILE A 4 27.05 -48.13 -52.44
N MET A 5 27.64 -48.51 -53.58
CA MET A 5 27.80 -47.62 -54.72
C MET A 5 26.45 -47.24 -55.38
N ILE A 6 25.52 -48.18 -55.50
CA ILE A 6 24.22 -47.95 -56.18
C ILE A 6 23.31 -47.03 -55.34
N VAL A 7 23.34 -47.13 -54.01
CA VAL A 7 22.56 -46.24 -53.13
C VAL A 7 23.14 -44.82 -53.05
N THR A 8 24.47 -44.65 -53.22
CA THR A 8 25.09 -43.32 -53.21
C THR A 8 24.79 -42.46 -54.44
N ALA A 9 24.48 -43.07 -55.59
CA ALA A 9 24.26 -42.38 -56.86
C ALA A 9 22.95 -41.55 -56.90
N CYS A 10 21.93 -41.92 -56.13
CA CYS A 10 20.66 -41.19 -56.01
C CYS A 10 20.57 -40.29 -54.77
N SER A 11 21.63 -40.20 -53.95
CA SER A 11 21.66 -39.32 -52.79
C SER A 11 21.98 -37.88 -53.20
N PRO A 12 21.40 -36.84 -52.56
CA PRO A 12 21.68 -35.44 -52.89
C PRO A 12 23.17 -35.07 -52.76
N PHE A 13 23.96 -35.87 -52.03
CA PHE A 13 25.39 -35.68 -51.78
C PHE A 13 26.30 -36.69 -52.51
N GLY A 14 25.78 -37.52 -53.43
CA GLY A 14 26.57 -38.59 -54.07
C GLY A 14 27.88 -38.14 -54.72
N ARG A 15 27.89 -36.92 -55.27
CA ARG A 15 29.09 -36.30 -55.85
C ARG A 15 30.16 -35.96 -54.80
N LEU A 16 29.76 -35.54 -53.59
CA LEU A 16 30.68 -35.20 -52.50
C LEU A 16 31.38 -36.44 -51.93
N TYR A 17 30.66 -37.56 -51.80
CA TYR A 17 31.24 -38.83 -51.37
C TYR A 17 32.31 -39.35 -52.35
N LYS A 18 32.15 -39.05 -53.65
CA LYS A 18 33.11 -39.44 -54.70
C LYS A 18 34.33 -38.50 -54.76
N GLU A 19 34.12 -37.19 -54.65
CA GLU A 19 35.19 -36.19 -54.81
C GLU A 19 35.96 -35.91 -53.50
N GLN A 20 35.40 -36.26 -52.33
CA GLN A 20 35.98 -35.97 -51.00
C GLN A 20 36.43 -34.50 -50.81
N SER A 21 35.70 -33.56 -51.42
CA SER A 21 35.98 -32.13 -51.35
C SER A 21 36.03 -31.64 -49.90
N ARG A 22 37.12 -30.97 -49.53
CA ARG A 22 37.40 -30.47 -48.17
C ARG A 22 37.59 -28.97 -48.13
N VAL A 23 37.31 -28.37 -46.98
CA VAL A 23 37.64 -26.97 -46.67
C VAL A 23 39.11 -26.92 -46.26
N THR A 24 39.88 -25.99 -46.83
CA THR A 24 41.31 -25.86 -46.54
C THR A 24 41.60 -24.65 -45.65
N LEU A 25 42.67 -24.79 -44.87
CA LEU A 25 43.19 -23.75 -43.99
C LEU A 25 44.56 -23.31 -44.47
N ALA A 26 44.85 -22.02 -44.38
CA ALA A 26 46.18 -21.49 -44.62
C ALA A 26 46.47 -20.27 -43.75
N LEU A 27 47.75 -19.97 -43.53
CA LEU A 27 48.16 -18.77 -42.81
C LEU A 27 48.20 -17.55 -43.78
N PRO A 28 47.74 -16.36 -43.35
CA PRO A 28 47.91 -15.15 -44.14
C PRO A 28 49.40 -14.83 -44.31
N ALA A 29 49.82 -14.35 -45.48
CA ALA A 29 51.20 -13.93 -45.70
C ALA A 29 51.56 -12.75 -44.78
N ASN A 30 52.79 -12.74 -44.25
CA ASN A 30 53.33 -11.59 -43.51
C ASN A 30 53.31 -10.36 -44.42
N ARG A 31 52.37 -9.42 -44.19
CA ARG A 31 52.31 -8.16 -44.94
C ARG A 31 53.66 -7.42 -44.83
N ARG A 32 54.27 -7.12 -45.98
CA ARG A 32 55.06 -5.90 -46.19
C ARG A 32 54.07 -4.72 -46.23
N ALA A 33 53.47 -4.37 -45.10
CA ALA A 33 52.62 -3.19 -45.05
C ALA A 33 53.53 -1.96 -45.00
N ALA A 34 53.51 -1.13 -46.06
CA ALA A 34 53.92 0.27 -45.92
C ALA A 34 53.07 0.91 -44.80
N PRO A 35 53.64 1.77 -43.95
CA PRO A 35 52.92 2.33 -42.82
C PRO A 35 51.73 3.16 -43.32
N ALA A 36 50.51 2.73 -42.97
CA ALA A 36 49.35 3.60 -43.04
C ALA A 36 49.56 4.74 -42.03
N PRO A 37 49.21 5.99 -42.37
CA PRO A 37 49.34 7.11 -41.46
C PRO A 37 48.49 6.85 -40.22
N VAL A 38 49.06 7.15 -39.05
CA VAL A 38 48.39 7.08 -37.75
C VAL A 38 47.28 8.15 -37.76
N ALA A 39 46.07 7.73 -38.12
CA ALA A 39 44.87 8.52 -37.94
C ALA A 39 44.20 8.12 -36.62
N ALA A 40 43.75 9.14 -35.90
CA ALA A 40 43.18 9.09 -34.57
C ALA A 40 42.00 8.10 -34.44
N HIS A 41 41.81 7.63 -33.22
CA HIS A 41 40.55 7.02 -32.77
C HIS A 41 39.38 7.93 -33.10
N ASP A 42 38.61 7.57 -34.12
CA ASP A 42 37.17 7.36 -33.99
C ASP A 42 36.59 6.81 -35.30
N SER A 43 35.77 5.76 -35.16
CA SER A 43 34.75 5.35 -36.13
C SER A 43 35.23 5.00 -37.56
N THR A 44 36.04 3.95 -37.72
CA THR A 44 36.13 3.24 -39.01
C THR A 44 35.29 1.95 -38.98
N PRO A 45 34.46 1.67 -40.00
CA PRO A 45 33.69 0.42 -40.07
C PRO A 45 34.65 -0.78 -40.21
N PRO A 46 34.24 -1.99 -39.78
CA PRO A 46 35.13 -3.15 -39.76
C PRO A 46 35.61 -3.50 -41.16
N VAL A 47 36.92 -3.71 -41.30
CA VAL A 47 37.57 -4.25 -42.51
C VAL A 47 36.89 -5.58 -42.89
N LEU A 48 36.34 -5.67 -44.10
CA LEU A 48 35.64 -6.87 -44.59
C LEU A 48 36.64 -7.88 -45.16
N ASN A 49 36.51 -9.15 -44.72
CA ASN A 49 37.51 -10.22 -44.85
C ASN A 49 37.28 -11.20 -46.04
N PHE A 50 36.57 -10.77 -47.08
CA PHE A 50 36.10 -11.65 -48.16
C PHE A 50 36.77 -11.40 -49.50
N THR A 51 37.32 -12.46 -50.11
CA THR A 51 37.75 -12.44 -51.50
C THR A 51 37.18 -13.64 -52.27
N PHE A 52 36.62 -13.34 -53.44
CA PHE A 52 36.17 -14.34 -54.42
C PHE A 52 37.22 -14.48 -55.51
N VAL A 53 37.56 -15.70 -55.90
CA VAL A 53 38.48 -15.94 -57.01
C VAL A 53 37.69 -16.45 -58.22
N SER A 54 37.86 -15.79 -59.37
CA SER A 54 37.25 -16.16 -60.66
C SER A 54 38.11 -17.19 -61.42
N ALA A 55 37.55 -17.82 -62.46
CA ALA A 55 38.17 -18.89 -63.25
C ALA A 55 39.49 -18.50 -63.94
N LYS A 56 39.75 -17.20 -64.07
CA LYS A 56 40.96 -16.62 -64.68
C LYS A 56 42.06 -16.26 -63.66
N GLY A 57 41.83 -16.47 -62.36
CA GLY A 57 42.78 -16.14 -61.29
C GLY A 57 42.60 -14.75 -60.68
N ASP A 58 41.73 -13.91 -61.25
CA ASP A 58 41.44 -12.56 -60.73
C ASP A 58 40.67 -12.64 -59.40
N SER A 59 41.19 -11.97 -58.37
CA SER A 59 40.52 -11.81 -57.07
C SER A 59 39.55 -10.64 -57.10
N ILE A 60 38.26 -10.90 -56.93
CA ILE A 60 37.22 -9.89 -56.79
C ILE A 60 36.94 -9.71 -55.28
N PRO A 61 37.35 -8.59 -54.66
CA PRO A 61 36.99 -8.30 -53.28
C PRO A 61 35.49 -8.04 -53.18
N VAL A 62 34.84 -8.54 -52.13
CA VAL A 62 33.43 -8.26 -51.86
C VAL A 62 33.31 -7.55 -50.53
N GLY A 63 33.01 -6.25 -50.61
CA GLY A 63 32.59 -5.42 -49.49
C GLY A 63 31.17 -4.93 -49.73
N MET A 64 30.23 -5.27 -48.84
CA MET A 64 28.88 -4.71 -48.86
C MET A 64 28.87 -3.36 -48.14
N SER A 65 28.69 -2.27 -48.89
CA SER A 65 28.06 -1.04 -48.40
C SER A 65 26.75 -0.85 -49.16
N VAL A 66 25.63 -0.74 -48.44
CA VAL A 66 24.29 -0.62 -49.00
C VAL A 66 23.95 0.87 -49.12
N GLU A 67 24.06 1.44 -50.31
CA GLU A 67 23.27 2.63 -50.66
C GLU A 67 22.06 2.16 -51.48
N TRP A 68 20.87 2.51 -50.97
CA TRP A 68 19.58 2.04 -51.47
C TRP A 68 19.17 2.80 -52.74
N ASP A 69 19.11 2.11 -53.88
CA ASP A 69 18.47 2.64 -55.08
C ASP A 69 16.93 2.48 -54.97
N SER A 70 16.25 3.62 -54.87
CA SER A 70 14.81 3.71 -54.62
C SER A 70 13.93 3.34 -55.84
N ILE A 71 14.52 3.15 -57.02
CA ILE A 71 13.77 2.90 -58.27
C ILE A 71 13.77 1.41 -58.64
N HIS A 72 14.91 0.72 -58.54
CA HIS A 72 15.04 -0.68 -58.97
C HIS A 72 15.08 -1.70 -57.82
N LYS A 73 15.19 -1.26 -56.55
CA LYS A 73 15.41 -2.14 -55.39
C LYS A 73 16.60 -3.11 -55.59
N GLU A 74 17.60 -2.69 -56.36
CA GLU A 74 18.83 -3.45 -56.60
C GLU A 74 20.04 -2.61 -56.19
N ASN A 75 21.09 -3.29 -55.70
CA ASN A 75 22.30 -2.64 -55.19
C ASN A 75 23.33 -2.50 -56.33
N LEU A 76 23.68 -1.26 -56.70
CA LEU A 76 24.81 -0.99 -57.60
C LEU A 76 26.13 -1.02 -56.83
N THR A 77 27.08 -1.85 -57.27
CA THR A 77 28.38 -2.08 -56.61
C THR A 77 29.50 -1.29 -57.28
N SER A 78 30.27 -0.51 -56.52
CA SER A 78 31.62 -0.11 -56.98
C SER A 78 32.63 0.05 -55.83
N MET A 79 33.90 -0.16 -56.21
CA MET A 79 35.16 0.18 -55.53
C MET A 79 35.87 -0.83 -54.60
N ALA A 80 37.19 -0.60 -54.52
CA ALA A 80 38.29 -1.55 -54.57
C ALA A 80 38.96 -1.83 -53.22
N LEU A 81 39.49 -3.06 -53.03
CA LEU A 81 40.27 -3.48 -51.86
C LEU A 81 41.34 -4.53 -52.19
N ASP A 82 42.39 -4.55 -51.35
CA ASP A 82 43.65 -5.29 -51.48
C ASP A 82 43.54 -6.83 -51.52
N GLU A 83 44.42 -7.42 -52.32
CA GLU A 83 44.59 -8.86 -52.53
C GLU A 83 44.92 -9.64 -51.23
N VAL A 84 44.20 -10.74 -50.98
CA VAL A 84 44.50 -11.68 -49.87
C VAL A 84 45.57 -12.68 -50.33
N VAL A 85 46.83 -12.38 -49.99
CA VAL A 85 47.98 -13.28 -50.27
C VAL A 85 48.11 -14.35 -49.19
N VAL A 86 48.11 -15.62 -49.62
CA VAL A 86 48.19 -16.81 -48.75
C VAL A 86 49.63 -17.31 -48.66
N SER A 87 50.10 -17.66 -47.45
CA SER A 87 51.42 -18.27 -47.26
C SER A 87 51.38 -19.80 -47.34
N ALA A 88 52.46 -20.42 -47.77
CA ALA A 88 52.62 -21.88 -47.80
C ALA A 88 53.00 -22.48 -46.43
N SER A 89 53.31 -21.66 -45.42
CA SER A 89 53.73 -22.12 -44.10
C SER A 89 52.54 -22.60 -43.27
N SER A 90 52.72 -23.68 -42.49
CA SER A 90 51.71 -24.26 -41.58
C SER A 90 51.92 -23.90 -40.10
N THR A 91 53.02 -23.22 -39.77
CA THR A 91 53.38 -22.85 -38.39
C THR A 91 53.56 -21.34 -38.27
N ARG A 92 52.97 -20.72 -37.22
CA ARG A 92 53.07 -19.28 -36.92
C ARG A 92 53.50 -19.07 -35.47
N ASN A 93 54.43 -18.14 -35.26
CA ASN A 93 54.71 -17.62 -33.92
C ASN A 93 53.76 -16.46 -33.65
N THR A 94 53.07 -16.49 -32.51
CA THR A 94 52.13 -15.44 -32.07
C THR A 94 52.49 -15.03 -30.65
N ALA A 95 52.44 -13.73 -30.34
CA ALA A 95 52.63 -13.28 -28.98
C ALA A 95 51.31 -13.19 -28.20
N GLU A 96 51.39 -13.48 -26.90
CA GLU A 96 50.32 -13.23 -25.95
C GLU A 96 50.28 -11.75 -25.54
N ARG A 97 49.09 -11.14 -25.58
CA ARG A 97 48.85 -9.75 -25.18
C ARG A 97 47.66 -9.67 -24.24
N ASN A 98 47.89 -9.12 -23.05
CA ASN A 98 46.83 -8.89 -22.06
C ASN A 98 46.04 -10.17 -21.73
N GLY A 99 46.73 -11.33 -21.68
CA GLY A 99 46.12 -12.63 -21.45
C GLY A 99 45.32 -13.17 -22.63
N LEU A 100 45.43 -12.55 -23.81
CA LEU A 100 44.74 -12.93 -25.04
C LEU A 100 45.74 -13.27 -26.15
N ILE A 101 45.39 -14.24 -26.97
CA ILE A 101 46.16 -14.71 -28.12
C ILE A 101 45.31 -14.48 -29.36
N ASN A 102 45.86 -13.79 -30.35
CA ASN A 102 45.16 -13.53 -31.61
C ASN A 102 45.40 -14.70 -32.58
N VAL A 103 44.33 -15.43 -32.90
CA VAL A 103 44.36 -16.57 -33.82
C VAL A 103 43.80 -16.12 -35.17
N GLU A 104 44.66 -16.12 -36.19
CA GLU A 104 44.32 -15.66 -37.53
C GLU A 104 44.71 -16.68 -38.60
N PHE A 105 43.76 -17.05 -39.46
CA PHE A 105 43.95 -17.98 -40.57
C PHE A 105 42.93 -17.71 -41.69
N VAL A 106 43.22 -18.17 -42.91
CA VAL A 106 42.32 -18.06 -44.06
C VAL A 106 41.61 -19.39 -44.27
N VAL A 107 40.28 -19.35 -44.32
CA VAL A 107 39.41 -20.50 -44.64
C VAL A 107 39.05 -20.42 -46.11
N THR A 108 39.31 -21.49 -46.87
CA THR A 108 38.96 -21.56 -48.29
C THR A 108 37.89 -22.60 -48.56
N VAL A 109 36.77 -22.17 -49.13
CA VAL A 109 35.63 -23.03 -49.50
C VAL A 109 35.59 -23.21 -51.03
N PRO A 110 35.70 -24.44 -51.55
CA PRO A 110 35.65 -24.71 -53.00
C PRO A 110 34.23 -24.64 -53.56
N LYS A 111 34.09 -24.30 -54.86
CA LYS A 111 32.81 -24.22 -55.60
C LYS A 111 31.89 -25.44 -55.43
N VAL A 112 32.47 -26.64 -55.33
CA VAL A 112 31.71 -27.90 -55.22
C VAL A 112 30.80 -27.91 -53.98
N LEU A 113 31.18 -27.20 -52.91
CA LEU A 113 30.41 -27.09 -51.67
C LEU A 113 29.40 -25.92 -51.69
N GLN A 114 29.48 -25.01 -52.68
CA GLN A 114 28.72 -23.76 -52.75
C GLN A 114 27.44 -23.90 -53.59
N LYS A 115 26.59 -24.91 -53.34
CA LYS A 115 25.30 -25.00 -54.04
C LYS A 115 24.24 -24.11 -53.39
N ASP A 116 23.36 -23.50 -54.19
CA ASP A 116 22.33 -22.56 -53.74
C ASP A 116 21.35 -23.12 -52.69
N ASN A 117 21.12 -24.43 -52.69
CA ASN A 117 20.21 -25.11 -51.76
C ASN A 117 20.92 -25.76 -50.57
N TRP A 118 22.20 -25.49 -50.38
CA TRP A 118 23.03 -26.03 -49.30
C TRP A 118 23.45 -24.94 -48.32
N MET A 119 23.73 -25.35 -47.10
CA MET A 119 24.41 -24.56 -46.08
C MET A 119 25.65 -25.33 -45.64
N VAL A 120 26.81 -24.72 -45.78
CA VAL A 120 28.09 -25.29 -45.34
C VAL A 120 28.42 -24.71 -43.97
N ASN A 121 28.36 -25.56 -42.96
CA ASN A 121 28.77 -25.24 -41.60
C ASN A 121 30.23 -25.61 -41.44
N VAL A 122 31.05 -24.62 -41.12
CA VAL A 122 32.48 -24.77 -40.90
C VAL A 122 32.79 -24.37 -39.47
N ARG A 123 33.33 -25.30 -38.70
CA ARG A 123 33.69 -25.14 -37.29
C ARG A 123 35.19 -25.28 -37.14
N PRO A 124 35.91 -24.17 -36.98
CA PRO A 124 37.31 -24.23 -36.62
C PRO A 124 37.44 -24.73 -35.17
N VAL A 125 38.21 -25.78 -34.98
CA VAL A 125 38.51 -26.37 -33.66
C VAL A 125 39.95 -26.01 -33.32
N LEU A 126 40.11 -25.44 -32.13
CA LEU A 126 41.37 -25.02 -31.57
C LEU A 126 41.75 -25.98 -30.44
N MET A 127 42.79 -26.77 -30.62
CA MET A 127 43.34 -27.61 -29.55
C MET A 127 44.36 -26.82 -28.77
N ARG A 128 44.20 -26.78 -27.45
CA ARG A 128 45.18 -26.26 -26.48
C ARG A 128 45.70 -27.47 -25.68
N GLY A 129 46.91 -27.95 -26.00
CA GLY A 129 47.34 -29.27 -25.53
C GLY A 129 46.40 -30.37 -26.05
N ASP A 130 45.76 -31.09 -25.12
CA ASP A 130 44.77 -32.15 -25.42
C ASP A 130 43.31 -31.68 -25.27
N VAL A 131 43.09 -30.44 -24.83
CA VAL A 131 41.74 -29.89 -24.60
C VAL A 131 41.24 -29.20 -25.88
N PRO A 132 40.10 -29.63 -26.46
CA PRO A 132 39.49 -28.94 -27.57
C PRO A 132 38.75 -27.69 -27.08
N ASP A 133 39.05 -26.57 -27.72
CA ASP A 133 38.31 -25.33 -27.62
C ASP A 133 37.63 -25.02 -28.96
N SER A 134 36.44 -24.42 -28.90
CA SER A 134 35.64 -24.14 -30.09
C SER A 134 35.77 -22.68 -30.48
N LEU A 135 36.35 -22.44 -31.66
CA LEU A 135 36.26 -21.13 -32.28
C LEU A 135 34.84 -20.94 -32.83
N LYS A 136 34.45 -19.69 -33.00
CA LYS A 136 33.13 -19.36 -33.53
C LYS A 136 32.95 -19.95 -34.93
N GLU A 137 31.76 -20.50 -35.17
CA GLU A 137 31.47 -21.16 -36.43
C GLU A 137 31.29 -20.17 -37.59
N LEU A 138 31.55 -20.66 -38.80
CA LEU A 138 31.32 -19.96 -40.06
C LEU A 138 30.24 -20.71 -40.82
N ARG A 139 29.19 -19.99 -41.20
CA ARG A 139 28.08 -20.50 -42.00
C ARG A 139 28.10 -19.83 -43.35
N PHE A 140 28.18 -20.67 -44.36
CA PHE A 140 28.16 -20.25 -45.75
C PHE A 140 26.89 -20.81 -46.38
N THR A 141 25.92 -19.92 -46.58
CA THR A 141 24.54 -20.32 -46.91
C THR A 141 24.26 -20.01 -48.38
N GLY A 142 23.70 -20.96 -49.13
CA GLY A 142 23.22 -20.72 -50.48
C GLY A 142 21.93 -19.87 -50.49
N GLN A 143 21.70 -19.13 -51.57
CA GLN A 143 20.55 -18.21 -51.69
C GLN A 143 19.19 -18.90 -51.44
N ARG A 144 18.93 -20.05 -52.10
CA ARG A 144 17.66 -20.78 -51.95
C ARG A 144 17.49 -21.38 -50.55
N PHE A 145 18.58 -21.74 -49.88
CA PHE A 145 18.53 -22.19 -48.48
C PHE A 145 18.16 -21.03 -47.55
N ARG A 146 18.75 -19.84 -47.74
CA ARG A 146 18.40 -18.63 -46.97
C ARG A 146 16.94 -18.24 -47.15
N GLU A 147 16.42 -18.27 -48.38
CA GLU A 147 15.00 -18.01 -48.63
C GLU A 147 14.07 -18.98 -47.88
N ALA A 148 14.45 -20.26 -47.80
CA ALA A 148 13.69 -21.25 -47.04
C ALA A 148 13.71 -20.95 -45.53
N GLN A 149 14.87 -20.58 -44.97
CA GLN A 149 14.98 -20.12 -43.58
C GLN A 149 14.10 -18.89 -43.32
N GLU A 150 14.17 -17.87 -44.16
CA GLU A 150 13.35 -16.66 -44.01
C GLU A 150 11.84 -16.98 -44.07
N ARG A 151 11.42 -17.93 -44.92
CA ARG A 151 10.02 -18.37 -44.96
C ARG A 151 9.59 -19.04 -43.65
N ASP A 152 10.46 -19.81 -43.01
CA ASP A 152 10.21 -20.40 -41.70
C ASP A 152 10.07 -19.32 -40.62
N TYR A 153 10.99 -18.36 -40.59
CA TYR A 153 10.90 -17.22 -39.67
C TYR A 153 9.64 -16.37 -39.90
N ARG A 154 9.27 -16.06 -41.14
CA ARG A 154 7.99 -15.38 -41.46
C ARG A 154 6.75 -16.18 -41.03
N ARG A 155 6.82 -17.52 -40.97
CA ARG A 155 5.75 -18.35 -40.41
C ARG A 155 5.69 -18.23 -38.89
N TYR A 156 6.83 -18.21 -38.23
CA TYR A 156 6.93 -18.04 -36.79
C TYR A 156 6.54 -16.63 -36.35
N ASP A 157 6.92 -15.59 -37.07
CA ASP A 157 6.55 -14.20 -36.78
C ASP A 157 5.03 -14.02 -36.81
N ARG A 158 4.33 -14.62 -37.78
CA ARG A 158 2.85 -14.68 -37.82
C ARG A 158 2.21 -15.38 -36.62
N PHE A 159 2.95 -16.27 -35.95
CA PHE A 159 2.51 -16.86 -34.68
C PHE A 159 2.77 -15.89 -33.51
N VAL A 160 3.96 -15.28 -33.46
CA VAL A 160 4.34 -14.30 -32.44
C VAL A 160 3.41 -13.07 -32.46
N GLU A 161 3.01 -12.57 -33.64
CA GLU A 161 2.04 -11.48 -33.80
C GLU A 161 0.68 -11.76 -33.14
N LYS A 162 0.31 -13.04 -32.96
CA LYS A 162 -0.92 -13.44 -32.28
C LYS A 162 -0.79 -13.45 -30.76
N ILE A 163 0.44 -13.32 -30.23
CA ILE A 163 0.72 -13.17 -28.81
C ILE A 163 0.58 -11.69 -28.47
N ILE A 164 -0.28 -11.38 -27.53
CA ILE A 164 -0.42 -10.03 -26.98
C ILE A 164 0.75 -9.81 -26.01
N PRO A 165 1.64 -8.83 -26.28
CA PRO A 165 2.79 -8.52 -25.41
C PRO A 165 2.37 -7.96 -24.05
N ASP A 166 3.23 -8.11 -23.05
CA ASP A 166 3.00 -7.59 -21.69
C ASP A 166 3.11 -6.07 -21.58
N SER A 167 3.75 -5.43 -22.56
CA SER A 167 3.81 -3.96 -22.65
C SER A 167 2.46 -3.31 -22.99
N VAL A 168 1.49 -4.08 -23.48
CA VAL A 168 0.16 -3.56 -23.83
C VAL A 168 -0.68 -3.38 -22.57
N ASN A 169 -1.44 -2.27 -22.48
CA ASN A 169 -2.30 -2.00 -21.34
C ASN A 169 -3.28 -3.16 -21.08
N PHE A 170 -3.10 -3.82 -19.92
CA PHE A 170 -3.88 -4.99 -19.52
C PHE A 170 -5.38 -4.70 -19.44
N TYR A 171 -5.77 -3.58 -18.84
CA TYR A 171 -7.16 -3.19 -18.66
C TYR A 171 -7.87 -2.95 -19.99
N ARG A 172 -7.19 -2.29 -20.94
CA ARG A 172 -7.76 -2.04 -22.28
C ARG A 172 -7.97 -3.33 -23.08
N THR A 173 -7.13 -4.33 -22.84
CA THR A 173 -7.05 -5.50 -23.72
C THR A 173 -7.84 -6.70 -23.21
N TYR A 174 -7.87 -6.88 -21.89
CA TYR A 174 -8.44 -8.06 -21.23
C TYR A 174 -9.68 -7.77 -20.40
N VAL A 175 -10.05 -6.50 -20.15
CA VAL A 175 -11.23 -6.16 -19.36
C VAL A 175 -12.35 -5.67 -20.25
N ASN A 176 -13.57 -6.18 -20.03
CA ASN A 176 -14.77 -5.64 -20.67
C ASN A 176 -15.20 -4.35 -19.97
N TYR A 177 -14.49 -3.26 -20.27
CA TYR A 177 -14.66 -1.97 -19.61
C TYR A 177 -16.10 -1.42 -19.72
N ARG A 178 -16.76 -1.61 -20.88
CA ARG A 178 -18.15 -1.18 -21.10
C ARG A 178 -19.14 -1.86 -20.15
N SER A 179 -18.93 -3.14 -19.84
CA SER A 179 -19.77 -3.88 -18.89
C SER A 179 -19.49 -3.46 -17.44
N PHE A 180 -18.22 -3.18 -17.11
CA PHE A 180 -17.81 -2.68 -15.81
C PHE A 180 -18.40 -1.29 -15.51
N GLU A 181 -18.32 -0.34 -16.45
CA GLU A 181 -18.94 0.99 -16.30
C GLU A 181 -20.44 0.90 -16.04
N ARG A 182 -21.17 0.08 -16.83
CA ARG A 182 -22.59 -0.17 -16.62
C ARG A 182 -22.91 -0.78 -15.26
N TYR A 183 -21.98 -1.56 -14.70
CA TYR A 183 -22.13 -2.13 -13.37
C TYR A 183 -21.93 -1.06 -12.29
N LEU A 184 -20.90 -0.20 -12.42
CA LEU A 184 -20.69 0.93 -11.51
C LEU A 184 -21.86 1.91 -11.53
N GLU A 185 -22.43 2.21 -12.70
CA GLU A 185 -23.62 3.05 -12.80
C GLU A 185 -24.81 2.43 -12.06
N ARG A 186 -25.04 1.12 -12.21
CA ARG A 186 -26.09 0.40 -11.49
C ARG A 186 -25.88 0.46 -9.98
N LEU A 187 -24.65 0.24 -9.50
CA LEU A 187 -24.31 0.36 -8.08
C LEU A 187 -24.53 1.78 -7.55
N LYS A 188 -24.15 2.80 -8.30
CA LYS A 188 -24.38 4.22 -7.96
C LYS A 188 -25.87 4.52 -7.80
N TRP A 189 -26.71 4.06 -8.71
CA TRP A 189 -28.16 4.24 -8.62
C TRP A 189 -28.77 3.45 -7.47
N TYR A 190 -28.28 2.23 -7.22
CA TYR A 190 -28.70 1.41 -6.10
C TYR A 190 -28.38 2.08 -4.76
N LYS A 191 -27.15 2.57 -4.57
CA LYS A 191 -26.72 3.34 -3.39
C LYS A 191 -27.59 4.58 -3.17
N ARG A 192 -27.81 5.40 -4.21
CA ARG A 192 -28.71 6.56 -4.14
C ARG A 192 -30.13 6.17 -3.72
N GLY A 193 -30.61 5.01 -4.17
CA GLY A 193 -31.90 4.46 -3.75
C GLY A 193 -31.95 4.13 -2.26
N LEU A 194 -30.87 3.56 -1.71
CA LEU A 194 -30.74 3.25 -0.29
C LEU A 194 -30.64 4.52 0.56
N GLU A 195 -29.83 5.50 0.16
CA GLU A 195 -29.70 6.79 0.85
C GLU A 195 -31.04 7.51 0.97
N ARG A 196 -31.84 7.51 -0.10
CA ARG A 196 -33.22 8.05 -0.06
C ARG A 196 -34.08 7.31 0.96
N ARG A 197 -34.04 5.98 0.99
CA ARG A 197 -34.82 5.17 1.94
C ARG A 197 -34.36 5.39 3.38
N TRP A 198 -33.06 5.55 3.60
CA TRP A 198 -32.44 5.87 4.88
C TRP A 198 -32.93 7.23 5.40
N ALA A 199 -32.86 8.29 4.57
CA ALA A 199 -33.36 9.62 4.91
C ALA A 199 -34.87 9.64 5.21
N ILE A 200 -35.67 8.83 4.48
CA ILE A 200 -37.09 8.65 4.79
C ILE A 200 -37.31 8.02 6.16
N GLN A 201 -36.48 7.05 6.58
CA GLN A 201 -36.61 6.47 7.93
C GLN A 201 -36.19 7.46 9.01
N GLU A 202 -35.14 8.26 8.77
CA GLU A 202 -34.71 9.33 9.68
C GLU A 202 -35.83 10.34 9.94
N ALA A 203 -36.47 10.82 8.87
CA ALA A 203 -37.61 11.72 8.97
C ALA A 203 -38.82 11.09 9.68
N LYS A 204 -38.96 9.75 9.70
CA LYS A 204 -40.02 9.04 10.43
C LYS A 204 -39.66 8.78 11.89
N LYS A 205 -38.38 8.51 12.19
CA LYS A 205 -37.84 8.35 13.55
C LYS A 205 -38.05 9.62 14.38
N ASN A 206 -37.88 10.78 13.75
CA ASN A 206 -37.95 12.09 14.41
C ASN A 206 -39.39 12.64 14.54
N ARG A 207 -40.42 11.90 14.11
CA ARG A 207 -41.82 12.35 14.27
C ARG A 207 -42.30 12.07 15.69
N PRO A 208 -42.89 13.07 16.39
CA PRO A 208 -43.51 12.82 17.68
C PRO A 208 -44.67 11.83 17.54
N ASP A 209 -44.81 10.91 18.50
CA ASP A 209 -45.90 9.93 18.50
C ASP A 209 -47.24 10.67 18.61
N PRO A 210 -48.17 10.50 17.64
CA PRO A 210 -49.47 11.17 17.67
C PRO A 210 -50.26 10.91 18.95
N LEU A 211 -50.10 9.74 19.58
CA LEU A 211 -50.77 9.41 20.83
C LEU A 211 -50.18 10.19 22.00
N LEU A 212 -48.85 10.32 22.03
CA LEU A 212 -48.12 11.05 23.07
C LEU A 212 -48.42 12.56 22.99
N ALA A 213 -48.53 13.11 21.77
CA ALA A 213 -49.00 14.48 21.57
C ALA A 213 -50.46 14.69 22.07
N ARG A 214 -51.35 13.72 21.84
CA ARG A 214 -52.73 13.77 22.36
C ARG A 214 -52.79 13.64 23.88
N PHE A 215 -51.92 12.85 24.49
CA PHE A 215 -51.85 12.68 25.94
C PHE A 215 -51.30 13.95 26.61
N ALA A 216 -50.25 14.56 26.04
CA ALA A 216 -49.74 15.84 26.49
C ALA A 216 -50.83 16.94 26.45
N MET A 217 -51.60 17.02 25.36
CA MET A 217 -52.72 17.95 25.24
C MET A 217 -53.82 17.67 26.27
N PHE A 218 -54.16 16.40 26.50
CA PHE A 218 -55.14 16.00 27.50
C PHE A 218 -54.69 16.38 28.92
N ASN A 219 -53.45 16.04 29.30
CA ASN A 219 -52.88 16.34 30.61
C ASN A 219 -52.81 17.86 30.85
N SER A 220 -52.42 18.64 29.83
CA SER A 220 -52.43 20.10 29.90
C SER A 220 -53.85 20.65 30.14
N ARG A 221 -54.86 20.06 29.49
CA ARG A 221 -56.26 20.46 29.69
C ARG A 221 -56.78 20.11 31.09
N VAL A 222 -56.43 18.94 31.62
CA VAL A 222 -56.78 18.53 32.99
C VAL A 222 -56.15 19.46 34.02
N ALA A 223 -54.86 19.77 33.87
CA ALA A 223 -54.16 20.69 34.75
C ALA A 223 -54.78 22.10 34.72
N LYS A 224 -55.15 22.60 33.53
CA LYS A 224 -55.85 23.89 33.39
C LYS A 224 -57.21 23.87 34.08
N ASN A 225 -57.98 22.80 33.91
CA ASN A 225 -59.30 22.67 34.54
C ASN A 225 -59.22 22.60 36.07
N ASP A 226 -58.24 21.89 36.63
CA ASP A 226 -57.99 21.82 38.08
C ASP A 226 -57.69 23.21 38.65
N SER A 227 -56.77 23.93 37.99
CA SER A 227 -56.42 25.32 38.37
C SER A 227 -57.63 26.25 38.34
N LEU A 228 -58.44 26.20 37.26
CA LEU A 228 -59.64 27.02 37.13
C LEU A 228 -60.71 26.67 38.18
N LEU A 229 -60.89 25.38 38.49
CA LEU A 229 -61.83 24.95 39.53
C LEU A 229 -61.41 25.52 40.89
N LYS A 230 -60.12 25.43 41.21
CA LYS A 230 -59.56 25.98 42.46
C LYS A 230 -59.79 27.49 42.54
N GLU A 231 -59.47 28.22 41.47
CA GLU A 231 -59.68 29.67 41.39
C GLU A 231 -61.15 30.05 41.53
N TYR A 232 -62.06 29.32 40.87
CA TYR A 232 -63.50 29.55 40.98
C TYR A 232 -64.03 29.32 42.39
N MET A 233 -63.54 28.30 43.10
CA MET A 233 -63.92 28.03 44.49
C MET A 233 -63.43 29.12 45.44
N LEU A 234 -62.19 29.59 45.26
CA LEU A 234 -61.61 30.70 46.01
C LEU A 234 -62.38 32.02 45.78
N LYS A 235 -62.74 32.31 44.53
CA LYS A 235 -63.54 33.49 44.18
C LYS A 235 -64.93 33.42 44.80
N ASN A 236 -65.59 32.27 44.73
CA ASN A 236 -66.92 32.11 45.31
C ASN A 236 -66.91 32.22 46.84
N SER A 237 -65.86 31.72 47.52
CA SER A 237 -65.72 31.93 48.97
C SER A 237 -65.55 33.40 49.32
N GLN A 238 -64.78 34.17 48.54
CA GLN A 238 -64.62 35.61 48.74
C GLN A 238 -65.96 36.35 48.58
N LEU A 239 -66.68 36.10 47.49
CA LEU A 239 -68.01 36.68 47.27
C LEU A 239 -69.02 36.32 48.38
N MET A 240 -68.93 35.10 48.91
CA MET A 240 -69.79 34.67 50.02
C MET A 240 -69.42 35.36 51.33
N ILE A 241 -68.12 35.53 51.60
CA ILE A 241 -67.60 36.31 52.74
C ILE A 241 -68.09 37.75 52.64
N GLU A 242 -67.93 38.40 51.48
CA GLU A 242 -68.40 39.77 51.24
C GLU A 242 -69.91 39.90 51.47
N ARG A 243 -70.70 38.93 50.99
CA ARG A 243 -72.16 38.93 51.19
C ARG A 243 -72.54 38.82 52.66
N GLN A 244 -71.85 37.98 53.43
CA GLN A 244 -72.12 37.83 54.87
C GLN A 244 -71.63 39.04 55.65
N GLN A 245 -70.48 39.62 55.26
CA GLN A 245 -69.96 40.88 55.78
C GLN A 245 -70.97 42.00 55.60
N TRP A 246 -71.50 42.16 54.38
CA TRP A 246 -72.52 43.16 54.10
C TRP A 246 -73.79 42.98 54.95
N ARG A 247 -74.22 41.73 55.19
CA ARG A 247 -75.37 41.45 56.07
C ARG A 247 -75.10 41.84 57.52
N TYR A 248 -73.89 41.54 58.01
CA TYR A 248 -73.45 41.92 59.34
C TYR A 248 -73.37 43.44 59.50
N ASP A 249 -72.72 44.13 58.56
CA ASP A 249 -72.58 45.59 58.58
C ASP A 249 -73.94 46.29 58.54
N ARG A 250 -74.90 45.75 57.77
CA ARG A 250 -76.28 46.27 57.70
C ARG A 250 -77.03 46.05 59.02
N ALA A 251 -76.91 44.88 59.64
CA ALA A 251 -77.51 44.61 60.95
C ALA A 251 -76.90 45.51 62.04
N LEU A 252 -75.59 45.76 61.97
CA LEU A 252 -74.87 46.66 62.88
C LEU A 252 -75.34 48.12 62.72
N ALA A 253 -75.50 48.58 61.47
CA ALA A 253 -76.03 49.90 61.19
C ALA A 253 -77.46 50.09 61.74
N TRP A 254 -78.32 49.06 61.66
CA TRP A 254 -79.67 49.09 62.23
C TRP A 254 -79.70 49.11 63.76
N VAL A 255 -78.72 48.50 64.44
CA VAL A 255 -78.60 48.60 65.91
C VAL A 255 -78.16 50.00 66.35
N ASN A 256 -77.35 50.67 65.52
CA ASN A 256 -76.78 51.99 65.79
C ASN A 256 -77.64 53.19 65.35
N ASP A 257 -78.78 52.96 64.68
CA ASP A 257 -79.67 54.02 64.20
C ASP A 257 -80.72 54.43 65.26
N THR A 258 -80.64 55.66 65.78
CA THR A 258 -81.44 56.15 66.92
C THR A 258 -82.44 57.28 66.59
N LEU A 259 -82.61 57.66 65.31
CA LEU A 259 -83.46 58.80 64.89
C LEU A 259 -84.49 58.39 63.80
N GLN A 260 -85.79 58.69 64.00
CA GLN A 260 -86.86 58.38 63.03
C GLN A 260 -87.69 59.64 62.63
N PRO A 261 -87.79 59.99 61.33
CA PRO A 261 -88.73 61.01 60.86
C PRO A 261 -90.19 60.54 61.00
N GLN A 262 -91.14 61.46 61.22
CA GLN A 262 -92.53 61.12 61.56
C GLN A 262 -93.26 60.30 60.47
N TRP A 263 -92.82 60.39 59.21
CA TRP A 263 -93.39 59.67 58.07
C TRP A 263 -92.32 59.10 57.10
N PRO A 264 -91.54 58.07 57.53
CA PRO A 264 -90.35 57.62 56.80
C PRO A 264 -90.65 57.16 55.36
N TYR A 265 -91.73 56.38 55.19
CA TYR A 265 -92.07 55.78 53.90
C TYR A 265 -92.64 56.75 52.86
N LEU A 266 -93.13 57.91 53.29
CA LEU A 266 -93.71 58.91 52.38
C LEU A 266 -92.62 59.78 51.77
N ARG A 267 -91.61 60.15 52.55
CA ARG A 267 -90.44 60.92 52.09
C ARG A 267 -89.61 60.13 51.08
N ASP A 268 -89.27 58.88 51.40
CA ASP A 268 -88.55 57.99 50.48
C ASP A 268 -89.38 57.68 49.23
N ARG A 269 -90.72 57.59 49.34
CA ARG A 269 -91.59 57.44 48.16
C ARG A 269 -91.59 58.66 47.26
N PHE A 270 -91.51 59.88 47.80
CA PHE A 270 -91.50 61.09 46.98
C PHE A 270 -90.13 61.28 46.31
N LEU A 271 -89.03 61.05 47.04
CA LEU A 271 -87.68 61.04 46.47
C LEU A 271 -87.52 59.94 45.41
N TYR A 272 -87.96 58.72 45.70
CA TYR A 272 -87.98 57.61 44.74
C TYR A 272 -88.90 57.89 43.55
N PHE A 273 -90.06 58.54 43.76
CA PHE A 273 -90.97 58.89 42.67
C PHE A 273 -90.37 59.95 41.75
N ASN A 274 -89.72 60.97 42.31
CA ASN A 274 -89.04 62.02 41.54
C ASN A 274 -87.81 61.45 40.80
N GLU A 275 -86.99 60.62 41.46
CA GLU A 275 -85.82 59.95 40.88
C GLU A 275 -86.19 58.92 39.80
N LEU A 276 -87.27 58.15 39.98
CA LEU A 276 -87.82 57.26 38.95
C LEU A 276 -88.30 58.03 37.72
N TRP A 277 -88.84 59.23 37.92
CA TRP A 277 -89.34 60.06 36.84
C TRP A 277 -88.21 60.63 36.00
N GLU A 278 -87.16 61.16 36.62
CA GLU A 278 -85.96 61.63 35.93
C GLU A 278 -85.26 60.48 35.18
N ASN A 279 -85.14 59.31 35.80
CA ASN A 279 -84.54 58.14 35.15
C ASN A 279 -85.42 57.58 34.01
N ARG A 280 -86.76 57.63 34.11
CA ARG A 280 -87.66 57.21 33.01
C ARG A 280 -87.62 58.14 31.81
N ALA A 281 -87.53 59.45 32.04
CA ALA A 281 -87.46 60.43 30.97
C ALA A 281 -86.16 60.29 30.16
N GLY A 282 -85.02 60.03 30.83
CA GLY A 282 -83.74 59.75 30.17
C GLY A 282 -83.70 58.44 29.37
N HIS A 283 -84.23 57.34 29.94
CA HIS A 283 -84.20 56.03 29.29
C HIS A 283 -85.09 55.90 28.04
N GLN A 284 -86.21 56.62 27.94
CA GLN A 284 -87.08 56.55 26.76
C GLN A 284 -86.48 57.23 25.50
N ALA A 285 -85.63 58.25 25.67
CA ALA A 285 -84.96 58.92 24.55
C ALA A 285 -83.86 58.03 23.92
N GLU A 286 -83.10 57.30 24.75
CA GLU A 286 -82.11 56.33 24.28
C GLU A 286 -82.76 55.09 23.62
N GLU A 287 -83.90 54.62 24.14
CA GLU A 287 -84.65 53.48 23.58
C GLU A 287 -85.26 53.78 22.19
N LEU A 288 -85.77 55.00 21.96
CA LEU A 288 -86.33 55.40 20.66
C LEU A 288 -85.26 55.43 19.56
N THR A 289 -84.05 55.87 19.91
CA THR A 289 -82.91 55.93 18.99
C THR A 289 -82.41 54.53 18.64
N ALA A 290 -82.32 53.64 19.63
CA ALA A 290 -81.98 52.22 19.43
C ALA A 290 -83.06 51.46 18.63
N ARG A 291 -84.35 51.76 18.86
CA ARG A 291 -85.48 51.14 18.14
C ARG A 291 -85.54 51.57 16.67
N LYS A 292 -85.24 52.83 16.33
CA LYS A 292 -85.14 53.28 14.93
C LYS A 292 -84.01 52.56 14.18
N GLY A 293 -82.85 52.37 14.81
CA GLY A 293 -81.74 51.58 14.25
C GLY A 293 -82.07 50.10 14.09
N TYR A 294 -82.67 49.47 15.11
CA TYR A 294 -83.08 48.06 15.06
C TYR A 294 -84.16 47.79 14.00
N PHE A 295 -85.10 48.73 13.82
CA PHE A 295 -86.17 48.61 12.84
C PHE A 295 -85.65 48.77 11.40
N TYR A 296 -84.71 49.68 11.17
CA TYR A 296 -84.00 49.81 9.90
C TYR A 296 -83.29 48.49 9.53
N ASP A 297 -82.60 47.86 10.48
CA ASP A 297 -81.94 46.55 10.30
C ASP A 297 -82.93 45.38 10.16
N GLN A 298 -84.09 45.44 10.81
CA GLN A 298 -85.13 44.41 10.67
C GLN A 298 -85.85 44.50 9.33
N VAL A 299 -86.26 45.67 8.86
CA VAL A 299 -86.98 45.82 7.58
C VAL A 299 -86.07 45.57 6.39
N SER A 300 -84.82 46.04 6.44
CA SER A 300 -83.82 45.76 5.39
C SER A 300 -83.42 44.27 5.30
N LEU A 301 -83.51 43.52 6.42
CA LEU A 301 -83.22 42.08 6.50
C LEU A 301 -84.47 41.19 6.61
N ALA A 302 -85.69 41.75 6.63
CA ALA A 302 -86.94 41.02 6.85
C ALA A 302 -87.24 39.97 5.77
N PRO A 303 -87.00 40.23 4.47
CA PRO A 303 -87.20 39.22 3.44
C PRO A 303 -86.27 38.00 3.63
N LEU A 304 -85.04 38.23 4.13
CA LEU A 304 -84.06 37.18 4.42
C LEU A 304 -84.45 36.33 5.65
N ARG A 305 -84.97 36.96 6.71
CA ARG A 305 -85.30 36.25 7.97
C ARG A 305 -86.60 35.45 7.92
N GLN A 306 -87.61 35.90 7.17
CA GLN A 306 -88.84 35.11 6.97
C GLN A 306 -88.58 33.88 6.09
N ALA A 307 -87.66 33.98 5.12
CA ALA A 307 -87.20 32.84 4.33
C ALA A 307 -86.38 31.84 5.19
N GLU A 308 -85.51 32.32 6.09
CA GLU A 308 -84.74 31.50 7.04
C GLU A 308 -85.63 30.71 8.03
N ARG A 309 -86.68 31.34 8.58
CA ARG A 309 -87.53 30.71 9.61
C ARG A 309 -88.44 29.61 9.09
N ARG A 310 -88.89 29.67 7.83
CA ARG A 310 -89.77 28.62 7.26
C ARG A 310 -89.06 27.29 7.04
N TYR A 311 -87.72 27.27 6.92
CA TYR A 311 -86.96 26.04 6.68
C TYR A 311 -86.34 25.42 7.95
N TYR A 312 -86.18 26.19 9.04
CA TYR A 312 -85.68 25.67 10.33
C TYR A 312 -86.60 24.60 10.94
N ASN A 313 -87.91 24.65 10.67
CA ASN A 313 -88.89 23.70 11.19
C ASN A 313 -89.20 22.52 10.26
N ALA A 314 -88.51 22.40 9.12
CA ALA A 314 -88.59 21.26 8.21
C ALA A 314 -87.25 20.49 8.11
N GLY A 315 -86.50 20.41 9.23
CA GLY A 315 -85.35 19.51 9.39
C GLY A 315 -84.08 19.87 8.59
N GLY A 316 -83.89 21.13 8.21
CA GLY A 316 -82.75 21.60 7.43
C GLY A 316 -81.56 22.09 8.28
N VAL A 317 -80.35 21.73 7.85
CA VAL A 317 -79.05 22.06 8.49
C VAL A 317 -78.72 23.57 8.39
N ASP A 318 -78.16 24.13 9.47
CA ASP A 318 -77.79 25.55 9.61
C ASP A 318 -76.68 25.99 8.62
N SER A 319 -77.02 26.86 7.67
CA SER A 319 -76.12 27.28 6.58
C SER A 319 -74.98 28.19 7.03
N ARG A 320 -75.07 28.81 8.21
CA ARG A 320 -74.03 29.71 8.77
C ARG A 320 -72.78 28.98 9.27
N LEU A 321 -72.91 27.72 9.72
CA LEU A 321 -71.79 26.91 10.21
C LEU A 321 -70.90 26.33 9.08
N TYR A 322 -71.43 26.23 7.87
CA TYR A 322 -70.71 25.73 6.71
C TYR A 322 -70.01 26.85 5.91
N TYR A 323 -70.44 28.10 6.10
CA TYR A 323 -69.98 29.27 5.37
C TYR A 323 -68.46 29.50 5.45
N SER A 324 -67.88 29.53 6.65
CA SER A 324 -66.44 29.71 6.86
C SER A 324 -65.61 28.51 6.39
N ARG A 325 -66.22 27.32 6.28
CA ARG A 325 -65.57 26.10 5.74
C ARG A 325 -65.61 26.05 4.21
N PHE A 326 -66.59 26.68 3.56
CA PHE A 326 -66.69 26.73 2.09
C PHE A 326 -65.76 27.77 1.51
N GLY A 327 -65.69 28.96 2.11
CA GLY A 327 -64.67 29.96 1.76
C GLY A 327 -63.26 29.37 1.90
N PHE A 328 -62.95 28.71 3.02
CA PHE A 328 -61.66 28.02 3.20
C PHE A 328 -61.40 26.93 2.16
N PHE A 329 -62.43 26.20 1.72
CA PHE A 329 -62.29 25.16 0.70
C PHE A 329 -62.00 25.79 -0.67
N ASN A 330 -62.76 26.79 -1.10
CA ASN A 330 -62.56 27.50 -2.37
C ASN A 330 -61.16 28.14 -2.43
N ASP A 331 -60.78 28.88 -1.38
CA ASP A 331 -59.44 29.49 -1.26
C ASP A 331 -58.31 28.45 -1.36
N LYS A 332 -58.52 27.30 -0.73
CA LYS A 332 -57.54 26.20 -0.76
C LYS A 332 -57.47 25.56 -2.14
N MET A 333 -58.60 25.40 -2.82
CA MET A 333 -58.66 24.84 -4.16
C MET A 333 -58.01 25.77 -5.20
N GLU A 334 -58.26 27.08 -5.12
CA GLU A 334 -57.60 28.07 -5.97
C GLU A 334 -56.09 28.10 -5.77
N ARG A 335 -55.62 28.01 -4.52
CA ARG A 335 -54.17 27.91 -4.24
C ARG A 335 -53.55 26.64 -4.81
N MET A 336 -54.28 25.52 -4.77
CA MET A 336 -53.81 24.25 -5.35
C MET A 336 -53.82 24.26 -6.88
N ASP A 337 -54.81 24.90 -7.52
CA ASP A 337 -54.86 25.06 -8.98
C ASP A 337 -53.74 25.99 -9.46
N ALA A 338 -53.54 27.12 -8.77
CA ALA A 338 -52.43 28.03 -9.04
C ALA A 338 -51.05 27.36 -8.88
N ALA A 339 -50.89 26.46 -7.90
CA ALA A 339 -49.66 25.68 -7.73
C ALA A 339 -49.47 24.64 -8.85
N LEU A 340 -50.53 23.98 -9.30
CA LEU A 340 -50.51 23.03 -10.41
C LEU A 340 -50.16 23.74 -11.74
N TYR A 341 -50.76 24.90 -11.98
CA TYR A 341 -50.45 25.76 -13.12
C TYR A 341 -48.98 26.19 -13.11
N ARG A 342 -48.47 26.68 -11.97
CA ARG A 342 -47.04 27.03 -11.80
C ARG A 342 -46.12 25.84 -12.05
N TYR A 343 -46.50 24.65 -11.61
CA TYR A 343 -45.71 23.43 -11.83
C TYR A 343 -45.57 23.08 -13.31
N TYR A 344 -46.67 23.10 -14.08
CA TYR A 344 -46.63 22.80 -15.51
C TYR A 344 -46.01 23.94 -16.34
N ARG A 345 -46.17 25.20 -15.90
CA ARG A 345 -45.49 26.37 -16.49
C ARG A 345 -43.97 26.30 -16.31
N ASN A 346 -43.48 25.93 -15.12
CA ASN A 346 -42.05 25.71 -14.91
C ASN A 346 -41.49 24.54 -15.76
N LYS A 347 -42.32 23.53 -16.04
CA LYS A 347 -41.97 22.44 -16.96
C LYS A 347 -41.95 22.88 -18.42
N SER A 348 -42.88 23.74 -18.85
CA SER A 348 -42.85 24.31 -20.21
C SER A 348 -41.64 25.22 -20.40
N GLU A 349 -41.29 26.03 -19.39
CA GLU A 349 -40.11 26.91 -19.45
C GLU A 349 -38.80 26.12 -19.53
N ARG A 350 -38.67 25.01 -18.80
CA ARG A 350 -37.50 24.09 -18.90
C ARG A 350 -37.42 23.35 -20.24
N ALA A 351 -38.56 22.93 -20.78
CA ALA A 351 -38.60 22.31 -22.11
C ALA A 351 -38.25 23.33 -23.21
N ALA A 352 -38.69 24.58 -23.06
CA ALA A 352 -38.37 25.68 -23.96
C ALA A 352 -36.89 26.10 -23.85
N SER A 353 -36.25 26.00 -22.68
CA SER A 353 -34.81 26.23 -22.54
C SER A 353 -33.98 25.14 -23.20
N ASP A 354 -34.36 23.87 -23.09
CA ASP A 354 -33.69 22.74 -23.77
C ASP A 354 -33.83 22.81 -25.31
N GLU A 355 -34.97 23.31 -25.82
CA GLU A 355 -35.13 23.62 -27.23
C GLU A 355 -34.28 24.82 -27.67
N GLY A 356 -34.16 25.86 -26.83
CA GLY A 356 -33.26 26.99 -27.07
C GLY A 356 -31.78 26.59 -27.20
N VAL A 357 -31.34 25.62 -26.39
CA VAL A 357 -29.98 25.04 -26.48
C VAL A 357 -29.81 24.21 -27.76
N LYS A 358 -30.84 23.51 -28.23
CA LYS A 358 -30.82 22.80 -29.52
C LYS A 358 -30.82 23.77 -30.72
N VAL A 359 -31.55 24.89 -30.64
CA VAL A 359 -31.51 25.96 -31.63
C VAL A 359 -30.12 26.57 -31.70
N LEU A 360 -29.50 26.90 -30.56
CA LEU A 360 -28.12 27.41 -30.50
C LEU A 360 -27.11 26.42 -31.12
N ARG A 361 -27.25 25.10 -30.87
CA ARG A 361 -26.42 24.08 -31.53
C ARG A 361 -26.66 23.97 -33.03
N ALA A 362 -27.90 24.10 -33.49
CA ALA A 362 -28.23 24.05 -34.92
C ALA A 362 -27.76 25.31 -35.67
N LEU A 363 -27.79 26.47 -35.00
CA LEU A 363 -27.34 27.76 -35.51
C LEU A 363 -25.81 27.82 -35.57
N MET A 364 -25.11 27.27 -34.57
CA MET A 364 -23.66 27.03 -34.63
C MET A 364 -23.27 25.96 -35.67
N ALA A 365 -24.20 25.13 -36.11
CA ALA A 365 -24.00 24.10 -37.14
C ALA A 365 -24.51 24.52 -38.54
N GLY A 366 -24.91 25.79 -38.73
CA GLY A 366 -25.30 26.35 -40.03
C GLY A 366 -26.60 25.81 -40.64
N ARG A 367 -27.49 25.21 -39.86
CA ARG A 367 -28.75 24.60 -40.36
C ARG A 367 -29.93 25.57 -40.26
N ASP A 368 -30.87 25.48 -41.21
CA ASP A 368 -32.04 26.36 -41.29
C ASP A 368 -32.91 26.26 -40.01
N THR A 369 -33.10 27.40 -39.33
CA THR A 369 -33.73 27.49 -38.00
C THR A 369 -35.20 27.91 -38.06
N ALA A 370 -35.74 28.19 -39.26
CA ALA A 370 -37.09 28.68 -39.46
C ALA A 370 -38.17 27.69 -38.97
N SER A 371 -37.94 26.38 -39.10
CA SER A 371 -38.87 25.33 -38.65
C SER A 371 -38.86 25.12 -37.12
N LEU A 372 -37.77 25.46 -36.42
CA LEU A 372 -37.68 25.32 -34.96
C LEU A 372 -38.38 26.45 -34.19
N ARG A 373 -38.48 27.67 -34.74
CA ARG A 373 -39.23 28.77 -34.10
C ARG A 373 -40.74 28.47 -34.00
N ARG A 374 -41.32 27.73 -34.95
CA ARG A 374 -42.73 27.30 -34.90
C ARG A 374 -43.02 26.33 -33.73
N ASN A 375 -42.01 25.67 -33.16
CA ASN A 375 -42.20 24.66 -32.11
C ASN A 375 -42.29 25.20 -30.67
N ARG A 376 -41.89 26.46 -30.43
CA ARG A 376 -41.92 27.05 -29.07
C ARG A 376 -43.35 27.26 -28.56
N SER A 377 -44.28 27.58 -29.47
CA SER A 377 -45.71 27.68 -29.15
C SER A 377 -46.34 26.28 -28.97
N LEU A 378 -45.84 25.25 -29.66
CA LEU A 378 -46.32 23.88 -29.54
C LEU A 378 -45.94 23.23 -28.19
N SER A 379 -44.73 23.45 -27.67
CA SER A 379 -44.33 22.90 -26.37
C SER A 379 -45.08 23.59 -25.22
N THR A 380 -45.26 24.90 -25.30
CA THR A 380 -46.12 25.68 -24.38
C THR A 380 -47.55 25.15 -24.44
N ASN A 381 -48.16 25.08 -25.62
CA ASN A 381 -49.52 24.56 -25.80
C ASN A 381 -49.68 23.10 -25.36
N LYS A 382 -48.64 22.26 -25.52
CA LYS A 382 -48.64 20.87 -25.05
C LYS A 382 -48.72 20.77 -23.53
N TYR A 383 -47.98 21.61 -22.81
CA TYR A 383 -47.99 21.60 -21.35
C TYR A 383 -49.19 22.36 -20.77
N THR A 384 -49.68 23.40 -21.44
CA THR A 384 -50.97 24.03 -21.13
C THR A 384 -52.11 23.03 -21.28
N ARG A 385 -52.18 22.29 -22.41
CA ARG A 385 -53.17 21.22 -22.60
C ARG A 385 -53.04 20.07 -21.60
N ARG A 386 -51.83 19.79 -21.11
CA ARG A 386 -51.62 18.76 -20.07
C ARG A 386 -52.03 19.25 -18.69
N TYR A 387 -51.78 20.53 -18.39
CA TYR A 387 -52.33 21.18 -17.21
C TYR A 387 -53.85 21.16 -17.26
N GLU A 388 -54.47 21.63 -18.35
CA GLU A 388 -55.91 21.60 -18.57
C GLU A 388 -56.44 20.17 -18.44
N LYS A 389 -55.82 19.19 -19.10
CA LYS A 389 -56.26 17.79 -18.99
C LYS A 389 -56.16 17.22 -17.58
N VAL A 390 -55.17 17.62 -16.77
CA VAL A 390 -55.01 17.12 -15.39
C VAL A 390 -55.92 17.87 -14.43
N ARG A 391 -56.09 19.18 -14.63
CA ARG A 391 -57.08 20.00 -13.93
C ARG A 391 -58.47 19.40 -14.19
N ASP A 392 -58.82 19.20 -15.47
CA ASP A 392 -60.11 18.70 -15.98
C ASP A 392 -60.39 17.23 -15.67
N PHE A 393 -59.34 16.44 -15.41
CA PHE A 393 -59.50 15.06 -14.96
C PHE A 393 -59.81 14.96 -13.46
N LEU A 394 -59.39 15.93 -12.65
CA LEU A 394 -59.52 15.88 -11.19
C LEU A 394 -60.75 16.66 -10.75
N PRO A 395 -61.83 16.00 -10.29
CA PRO A 395 -63.11 16.65 -10.03
C PRO A 395 -63.04 17.81 -9.03
N MET A 396 -62.04 17.79 -8.15
CA MET A 396 -61.82 18.81 -7.12
C MET A 396 -61.52 20.20 -7.68
N PHE A 397 -60.86 20.34 -8.84
CA PHE A 397 -60.56 21.65 -9.45
C PHE A 397 -61.72 22.25 -10.24
N HIS A 398 -62.75 21.44 -10.50
CA HIS A 398 -63.98 21.81 -11.22
C HIS A 398 -65.11 22.10 -10.24
N PHE A 399 -64.87 21.84 -8.97
CA PHE A 399 -65.84 21.98 -7.89
C PHE A 399 -65.55 23.28 -7.12
N HIS A 400 -66.02 24.39 -7.67
CA HIS A 400 -66.17 25.63 -6.90
C HIS A 400 -67.48 25.56 -6.11
N ARG A 401 -67.42 25.73 -4.79
CA ARG A 401 -68.64 25.95 -4.03
C ARG A 401 -69.09 27.39 -4.29
N PRO A 402 -70.40 27.68 -4.37
CA PRO A 402 -70.83 28.97 -4.88
C PRO A 402 -70.51 30.11 -3.92
N ASP A 403 -70.03 31.24 -4.45
CA ASP A 403 -69.84 32.47 -3.68
C ASP A 403 -71.18 33.19 -3.47
N THR A 404 -71.25 34.04 -2.45
CA THR A 404 -72.50 34.60 -1.87
C THR A 404 -73.47 35.21 -2.88
N ASP A 405 -72.97 35.68 -4.02
CA ASP A 405 -73.72 36.49 -4.97
C ASP A 405 -74.23 35.71 -6.20
N THR A 406 -73.86 34.43 -6.35
CA THR A 406 -74.20 33.61 -7.54
C THR A 406 -75.07 32.38 -7.28
N LEU A 407 -75.54 32.18 -6.04
CA LEU A 407 -76.66 31.28 -5.76
C LEU A 407 -77.98 32.07 -5.71
N PRO A 408 -78.79 32.06 -6.78
CA PRO A 408 -80.22 32.13 -6.59
C PRO A 408 -80.68 30.79 -5.97
N PRO A 409 -81.52 30.78 -4.91
CA PRO A 409 -82.15 29.56 -4.44
C PRO A 409 -82.96 28.94 -5.59
N LEU A 410 -82.95 27.62 -5.69
CA LEU A 410 -83.61 26.83 -6.73
C LEU A 410 -85.16 26.91 -6.76
N TRP A 411 -85.78 28.00 -6.26
CA TRP A 411 -87.23 28.09 -6.07
C TRP A 411 -87.82 29.50 -6.19
N LEU A 412 -87.29 30.35 -7.08
CA LEU A 412 -87.99 31.54 -7.59
C LEU A 412 -87.96 31.56 -9.13
N ARG A 413 -89.00 30.99 -9.77
CA ARG A 413 -89.51 31.56 -11.02
C ARG A 413 -90.47 32.69 -10.63
N THR A 414 -90.55 33.66 -11.54
CA THR A 414 -91.45 34.82 -11.62
C THR A 414 -91.17 36.01 -10.69
N GLU A 415 -90.72 37.07 -11.37
CA GLU A 415 -90.85 38.51 -11.09
C GLU A 415 -89.78 39.23 -10.24
N GLY A 416 -89.04 40.11 -10.93
CA GLY A 416 -88.40 41.31 -10.36
C GLY A 416 -86.97 41.17 -9.87
N LEU A 417 -85.99 41.57 -10.68
CA LEU A 417 -84.60 41.80 -10.27
C LEU A 417 -84.51 43.03 -9.36
N ASP A 418 -84.37 42.82 -8.05
CA ASP A 418 -84.16 43.87 -7.05
C ASP A 418 -82.66 44.02 -6.75
N THR A 419 -82.01 45.05 -7.30
CA THR A 419 -80.57 45.32 -7.14
C THR A 419 -80.29 46.21 -5.93
N VAL A 420 -79.04 46.27 -5.46
CA VAL A 420 -78.67 47.06 -4.27
C VAL A 420 -78.98 48.57 -4.43
N SER A 421 -79.07 49.08 -5.66
CA SER A 421 -79.41 50.49 -5.91
C SER A 421 -80.88 50.84 -5.66
N THR A 422 -81.82 49.88 -5.70
CA THR A 422 -83.24 50.12 -5.38
C THR A 422 -83.52 50.14 -3.87
N ARG A 423 -82.53 49.79 -3.02
CA ARG A 423 -82.70 49.64 -1.55
C ARG A 423 -82.13 50.76 -0.69
N ARG A 424 -81.71 51.89 -1.26
CA ARG A 424 -81.30 53.05 -0.45
C ARG A 424 -82.48 53.98 -0.22
N LYS A 425 -83.19 53.80 0.90
CA LYS A 425 -84.01 54.85 1.52
C LYS A 425 -83.30 55.38 2.77
N MET A 426 -83.30 56.71 2.93
CA MET A 426 -82.69 57.39 4.08
C MET A 426 -83.53 57.16 5.35
N LEU A 427 -82.87 57.09 6.51
CA LEU A 427 -83.49 56.85 7.84
C LEU A 427 -84.59 57.87 8.20
N ALA A 428 -84.58 59.05 7.57
CA ALA A 428 -85.56 60.12 7.75
C ALA A 428 -86.91 59.89 7.04
N GLU A 429 -87.02 58.94 6.10
CA GLU A 429 -88.27 58.67 5.36
C GLU A 429 -89.28 57.81 6.14
N PHE A 430 -88.89 57.24 7.29
CA PHE A 430 -89.79 56.45 8.13
C PHE A 430 -90.47 57.36 9.18
N SER A 431 -91.74 57.69 8.96
CA SER A 431 -92.55 58.39 9.96
C SER A 431 -92.77 57.52 11.22
N GLU A 432 -92.89 58.15 12.40
CA GLU A 432 -93.18 57.44 13.66
C GLU A 432 -94.48 56.60 13.59
N GLU A 433 -95.43 57.03 12.78
CA GLU A 433 -96.68 56.33 12.50
C GLU A 433 -96.46 55.05 11.68
N GLY A 434 -95.54 55.08 10.70
CA GLY A 434 -95.19 53.91 9.88
C GLY A 434 -94.44 52.81 10.64
N ILE A 435 -93.61 53.18 11.62
CA ILE A 435 -92.92 52.24 12.51
C ILE A 435 -93.91 51.59 13.49
N SER A 436 -94.93 52.35 13.91
CA SER A 436 -95.99 51.88 14.80
C SER A 436 -96.93 50.85 14.15
N ALA A 437 -97.13 50.92 12.83
CA ALA A 437 -98.01 50.01 12.09
C ALA A 437 -97.44 48.59 11.95
N TYR A 438 -96.11 48.42 11.85
CA TYR A 438 -95.46 47.11 11.65
C TYR A 438 -95.52 46.19 12.88
N TYR A 439 -95.58 46.76 14.08
CA TYR A 439 -95.68 45.99 15.33
C TYR A 439 -97.13 45.62 15.67
N GLY A 440 -98.12 46.05 14.89
CA GLY A 440 -99.52 45.75 15.12
C GLY A 440 -100.11 44.97 13.96
N LEU A 441 -100.01 43.62 14.01
CA LEU A 441 -100.94 42.63 13.42
C LEU A 441 -100.26 41.24 13.39
N ASP A 442 -100.32 40.50 14.50
CA ASP A 442 -100.83 39.10 14.45
C ASP A 442 -101.08 38.58 15.88
N ASN A 443 -102.31 38.15 16.12
CA ASN A 443 -102.89 37.90 17.43
C ASN A 443 -102.60 36.47 17.92
N GLY A 444 -102.02 36.33 19.12
CA GLY A 444 -101.98 35.01 19.76
C GLY A 444 -101.04 34.77 20.94
N LYS A 445 -100.43 35.79 21.59
CA LYS A 445 -99.86 35.64 22.95
C LYS A 445 -99.99 36.93 23.75
N THR A 446 -100.79 36.88 24.80
CA THR A 446 -101.02 37.93 25.80
C THR A 446 -99.74 38.22 26.60
N GLY A 447 -99.30 39.48 26.56
CA GLY A 447 -98.14 39.98 27.32
C GLY A 447 -97.98 41.50 27.24
N PHE A 448 -99.01 42.23 27.69
CA PHE A 448 -99.04 43.62 28.17
C PHE A 448 -98.29 44.73 27.39
N THR A 449 -99.07 45.45 26.58
CA THR A 449 -98.85 46.85 26.20
C THR A 449 -99.40 47.80 27.29
N ARG A 450 -98.67 48.87 27.62
CA ARG A 450 -99.21 50.11 28.24
C ARG A 450 -98.49 51.30 27.60
N SER A 451 -99.15 51.92 26.61
CA SER A 451 -99.80 53.27 26.66
C SER A 451 -98.78 54.40 26.51
N ARG A 452 -98.64 55.12 25.36
CA ARG A 452 -99.60 56.01 24.67
C ARG A 452 -100.30 57.02 25.60
N PHE A 453 -99.56 57.92 26.24
CA PHE A 453 -100.07 59.21 26.75
C PHE A 453 -98.98 60.30 26.71
N PRO A 454 -99.31 61.57 26.39
CA PRO A 454 -98.37 62.70 26.42
C PRO A 454 -98.07 63.09 27.88
N LEU A 455 -96.82 63.40 28.20
CA LEU A 455 -96.38 63.57 29.59
C LEU A 455 -96.04 65.03 29.93
N TYR A 456 -96.94 65.64 30.70
CA TYR A 456 -96.76 66.91 31.43
C TYR A 456 -95.83 66.72 32.65
N ILE A 457 -95.06 67.76 32.98
CA ILE A 457 -94.07 67.81 34.07
C ILE A 457 -94.78 67.93 35.43
N TYR A 458 -94.51 67.04 36.39
CA TYR A 458 -95.07 67.08 37.76
C TYR A 458 -93.97 66.79 38.80
N HIS A 459 -93.79 67.70 39.78
CA HIS A 459 -92.86 67.58 40.93
C HIS A 459 -93.63 67.80 42.24
N ARG A 460 -93.25 67.17 43.37
CA ARG A 460 -93.95 67.30 44.67
C ARG A 460 -93.00 67.40 45.87
N ASP A 461 -93.33 68.25 46.86
CA ASP A 461 -92.56 68.53 48.09
C ASP A 461 -93.34 68.30 49.41
N LEU A 462 -92.63 68.00 50.52
CA LEU A 462 -93.15 67.74 51.89
C LEU A 462 -92.15 68.22 52.98
N SER A 463 -92.61 68.71 54.15
CA SER A 463 -91.76 69.29 55.22
C SER A 463 -91.39 68.32 56.37
N ASP A 464 -90.18 68.49 56.94
CA ASP A 464 -89.48 67.53 57.82
C ASP A 464 -89.68 67.80 59.34
N SER A 465 -90.13 66.79 60.12
CA SER A 465 -90.01 66.77 61.59
C SER A 465 -89.74 65.33 62.13
N VAL A 466 -88.90 65.20 63.18
CA VAL A 466 -88.22 63.95 63.62
C VAL A 466 -88.42 63.66 65.13
N ARG A 467 -88.46 62.37 65.54
CA ARG A 467 -88.43 61.88 66.96
C ARG A 467 -87.37 60.77 67.18
N THR A 468 -86.93 60.59 68.42
CA THR A 468 -85.92 59.58 68.87
C THR A 468 -86.55 58.29 69.42
N HIS A 469 -85.92 57.12 69.21
CA HIS A 469 -86.31 55.81 69.75
C HIS A 469 -85.07 54.93 70.07
N ALA A 470 -85.15 54.01 71.06
CA ALA A 470 -84.10 53.05 71.45
C ALA A 470 -84.28 51.63 70.85
N SER A 471 -83.23 50.97 70.38
CA SER A 471 -83.30 49.71 69.62
C SER A 471 -83.86 48.51 70.43
N GLY A 472 -84.71 47.68 69.79
CA GLY A 472 -85.45 46.57 70.44
C GLY A 472 -84.79 45.19 70.30
N HIS A 473 -85.18 44.22 71.14
CA HIS A 473 -84.58 42.87 71.24
C HIS A 473 -84.47 42.10 69.90
N GLY A 474 -85.38 42.33 68.94
CA GLY A 474 -85.32 41.68 67.62
C GLY A 474 -84.11 42.09 66.77
N THR A 475 -83.69 43.35 66.83
CA THR A 475 -82.56 43.86 66.02
C THR A 475 -81.21 43.39 66.57
N LEU A 476 -81.09 43.23 67.88
CA LEU A 476 -79.90 42.65 68.52
C LEU A 476 -79.73 41.16 68.16
N LYS A 477 -80.83 40.40 68.09
CA LYS A 477 -80.80 38.98 67.69
C LYS A 477 -80.35 38.80 66.23
N ASP A 478 -80.79 39.67 65.32
CA ASP A 478 -80.35 39.62 63.91
C ASP A 478 -78.86 39.98 63.74
N LEU A 479 -78.31 40.85 64.61
CA LEU A 479 -76.88 41.12 64.65
C LEU A 479 -76.06 39.91 65.12
N GLU A 480 -76.55 39.17 66.12
CA GLU A 480 -75.88 37.94 66.57
C GLU A 480 -75.94 36.83 65.51
N LEU A 481 -77.08 36.66 64.84
CA LEU A 481 -77.27 35.65 63.78
C LEU A 481 -76.48 35.97 62.50
N SER A 482 -76.09 37.23 62.28
CA SER A 482 -75.30 37.64 61.12
C SER A 482 -73.79 37.53 61.31
N ARG A 483 -73.31 37.21 62.53
CA ARG A 483 -71.88 36.92 62.77
C ARG A 483 -71.46 35.67 61.99
N PHE A 484 -70.35 35.77 61.27
CA PHE A 484 -69.82 34.68 60.46
C PHE A 484 -68.29 34.62 60.54
N ASP A 485 -67.75 33.41 60.32
CA ASP A 485 -66.31 33.17 60.30
C ASP A 485 -65.83 33.02 58.85
N SER A 486 -65.00 33.96 58.40
CA SER A 486 -64.44 34.00 57.06
C SER A 486 -63.50 32.82 56.80
N THR A 487 -62.76 32.36 57.82
CA THR A 487 -61.83 31.23 57.72
C THR A 487 -62.56 29.90 57.58
N ALA A 488 -63.62 29.69 58.36
CA ALA A 488 -64.50 28.53 58.23
C ALA A 488 -65.23 28.51 56.89
N THR A 489 -65.63 29.67 56.37
CA THR A 489 -66.29 29.79 55.06
C THR A 489 -65.33 29.42 53.93
N MET A 490 -64.10 29.95 53.94
CA MET A 490 -63.05 29.59 52.99
C MET A 490 -62.74 28.08 53.02
N LYS A 491 -62.59 27.52 54.22
CA LYS A 491 -62.34 26.09 54.42
C LYS A 491 -63.43 25.22 53.79
N ARG A 492 -64.70 25.55 53.98
CA ARG A 492 -65.83 24.82 53.34
C ARG A 492 -65.73 24.77 51.82
N TYR A 493 -65.34 25.87 51.16
CA TYR A 493 -65.18 25.90 49.71
C TYR A 493 -63.92 25.15 49.24
N MET A 494 -62.85 25.17 50.03
CA MET A 494 -61.62 24.42 49.72
C MET A 494 -61.78 22.91 49.95
N ASP A 495 -62.54 22.50 50.96
CA ASP A 495 -62.93 21.10 51.17
C ASP A 495 -63.82 20.62 50.01
N ARG A 496 -64.74 21.48 49.54
CA ARG A 496 -65.56 21.22 48.35
C ARG A 496 -64.72 21.12 47.08
N TYR A 497 -63.70 21.97 46.91
CA TYR A 497 -62.71 21.83 45.84
C TYR A 497 -62.02 20.47 45.90
N GLY A 498 -61.51 20.08 47.07
CA GLY A 498 -60.85 18.78 47.28
C GLY A 498 -61.77 17.61 46.90
N TRP A 499 -63.03 17.66 47.32
CA TRP A 499 -64.03 16.65 47.00
C TRP A 499 -64.34 16.59 45.48
N LEU A 500 -64.56 17.72 44.82
CA LEU A 500 -64.82 17.77 43.39
C LEU A 500 -63.61 17.33 42.55
N ARG A 501 -62.40 17.67 42.99
CA ARG A 501 -61.15 17.25 42.35
C ARG A 501 -60.95 15.74 42.42
N LEU A 502 -61.33 15.10 43.53
CA LEU A 502 -61.23 13.64 43.69
C LEU A 502 -62.30 12.87 42.91
N LEU A 503 -63.51 13.43 42.79
CA LEU A 503 -64.63 12.73 42.15
C LEU A 503 -64.59 12.76 40.62
N PHE A 504 -64.17 13.88 40.03
CA PHE A 504 -64.28 14.06 38.59
C PHE A 504 -62.91 13.92 37.90
N PRO A 505 -62.74 12.91 37.01
CA PRO A 505 -61.47 12.63 36.33
C PRO A 505 -60.91 13.81 35.54
N GLN A 506 -61.76 14.75 35.12
CA GLN A 506 -61.35 15.95 34.38
C GLN A 506 -60.45 16.92 35.16
N TYR A 507 -60.27 16.71 36.47
CA TYR A 507 -59.43 17.56 37.34
C TYR A 507 -58.17 16.87 37.89
N HIS A 508 -58.02 15.55 37.75
CA HIS A 508 -56.87 14.85 38.36
C HIS A 508 -56.27 13.71 37.52
N LEU A 509 -56.95 13.26 36.46
CA LEU A 509 -56.47 12.13 35.67
C LEU A 509 -55.29 12.55 34.77
N THR A 510 -54.11 12.01 35.04
CA THR A 510 -52.95 12.11 34.14
C THR A 510 -52.82 10.84 33.31
N ARG A 511 -52.47 10.99 32.03
CA ARG A 511 -52.21 9.88 31.10
C ARG A 511 -50.75 9.82 30.74
N GLU A 512 -50.13 8.66 30.93
CA GLU A 512 -48.74 8.40 30.58
C GLU A 512 -48.66 7.14 29.70
N LEU A 513 -47.74 7.16 28.73
CA LEU A 513 -47.47 6.03 27.85
C LEU A 513 -46.27 5.24 28.36
N TYR A 514 -46.53 4.05 28.91
CA TYR A 514 -45.49 3.06 29.23
C TYR A 514 -45.26 2.16 28.02
N ASN A 515 -44.81 2.74 26.90
CA ASN A 515 -44.61 1.97 25.68
C ASN A 515 -43.23 1.28 25.69
N ARG A 516 -43.19 -0.05 25.87
CA ARG A 516 -41.94 -0.84 25.85
C ARG A 516 -41.22 -0.78 24.50
N ASN A 517 -41.90 -0.47 23.39
CA ASN A 517 -41.33 -0.41 22.03
C ASN A 517 -41.90 0.77 21.22
N PRO A 518 -41.33 1.98 21.32
CA PRO A 518 -41.79 3.12 20.54
C PRO A 518 -41.52 2.92 19.03
N PRO A 519 -42.41 3.41 18.14
CA PRO A 519 -42.24 3.32 16.68
C PRO A 519 -40.89 3.85 16.16
N SER A 520 -40.26 4.77 16.90
CA SER A 520 -38.91 5.28 16.61
C SER A 520 -37.85 4.19 16.61
N LEU A 521 -37.93 3.18 17.48
CA LEU A 521 -37.00 2.04 17.51
C LEU A 521 -37.10 1.19 16.25
N PHE A 522 -38.31 0.96 15.74
CA PHE A 522 -38.53 0.20 14.51
C PHE A 522 -37.93 0.92 13.28
N HIS A 523 -38.13 2.24 13.20
CA HIS A 523 -37.54 3.06 12.14
C HIS A 523 -36.01 3.14 12.27
N ALA A 524 -35.48 3.23 13.50
CA ALA A 524 -34.04 3.18 13.76
C ALA A 524 -33.42 1.84 13.34
N ALA A 525 -34.07 0.71 13.64
CA ALA A 525 -33.59 -0.61 13.22
C ALA A 525 -33.58 -0.76 11.68
N ARG A 526 -34.60 -0.24 10.98
CA ARG A 526 -34.60 -0.20 9.51
C ARG A 526 -33.53 0.72 8.93
N GLN A 527 -33.28 1.86 9.59
CA GLN A 527 -32.23 2.80 9.21
C GLN A 527 -30.84 2.16 9.34
N ALA A 528 -30.58 1.41 10.42
CA ALA A 528 -29.36 0.65 10.60
C ALA A 528 -29.13 -0.39 9.48
N LYS A 529 -30.17 -1.16 9.09
CA LYS A 529 -30.10 -2.10 7.95
C LYS A 529 -29.75 -1.44 6.62
N TYR A 530 -30.21 -0.21 6.39
CA TYR A 530 -29.83 0.54 5.18
C TYR A 530 -28.42 1.11 5.28
N ALA A 531 -27.99 1.56 6.46
CA ALA A 531 -26.63 2.03 6.71
C ALA A 531 -25.61 0.93 6.45
N GLU A 532 -25.83 -0.27 6.99
CA GLU A 532 -24.98 -1.46 6.78
C GLU A 532 -24.81 -1.78 5.29
N ARG A 533 -25.90 -1.73 4.51
CA ARG A 533 -25.84 -1.95 3.04
C ARG A 533 -25.09 -0.84 2.30
N ILE A 534 -25.19 0.41 2.76
CA ILE A 534 -24.45 1.54 2.18
C ILE A 534 -22.96 1.42 2.52
N GLU A 535 -22.62 1.05 3.76
CA GLU A 535 -21.26 0.77 4.19
C GLU A 535 -20.65 -0.39 3.41
N HIS A 536 -21.40 -1.48 3.20
CA HIS A 536 -20.95 -2.58 2.35
C HIS A 536 -20.64 -2.10 0.93
N ILE A 537 -21.46 -1.23 0.32
CA ILE A 537 -21.18 -0.69 -1.02
C ILE A 537 -19.94 0.22 -1.01
N ASN A 538 -19.76 1.01 0.05
CA ASN A 538 -18.61 1.91 0.20
C ASN A 538 -17.29 1.15 0.46
N ALA A 539 -17.38 -0.01 1.11
CA ALA A 539 -16.25 -0.88 1.41
C ALA A 539 -15.82 -1.77 0.23
N LEU A 540 -16.59 -1.80 -0.88
CA LEU A 540 -16.22 -2.56 -2.07
C LEU A 540 -14.93 -2.00 -2.67
N ASP A 541 -13.92 -2.85 -2.77
CA ASP A 541 -12.67 -2.49 -3.42
C ASP A 541 -12.82 -2.46 -4.95
N SER A 542 -12.45 -1.33 -5.55
CA SER A 542 -12.44 -1.13 -6.99
C SER A 542 -11.63 -2.19 -7.74
N THR A 543 -10.51 -2.68 -7.20
CA THR A 543 -9.67 -3.66 -7.89
C THR A 543 -10.31 -5.05 -7.91
N SER A 544 -10.97 -5.43 -6.82
CA SER A 544 -11.75 -6.67 -6.73
C SER A 544 -12.92 -6.71 -7.73
N LEU A 545 -13.61 -5.57 -7.92
CA LEU A 545 -14.74 -5.47 -8.84
C LEU A 545 -14.31 -5.61 -10.30
N ILE A 546 -13.17 -5.05 -10.69
CA ILE A 546 -12.67 -5.11 -12.07
C ILE A 546 -12.34 -6.57 -12.46
N LYS A 547 -11.84 -7.40 -11.51
CA LYS A 547 -11.52 -8.82 -11.75
C LYS A 547 -12.72 -9.63 -12.24
N MET A 548 -13.94 -9.29 -11.81
CA MET A 548 -15.17 -9.95 -12.28
C MET A 548 -15.44 -9.75 -13.78
N PHE A 549 -14.81 -8.74 -14.40
CA PHE A 549 -14.98 -8.39 -15.81
C PHE A 549 -13.76 -8.75 -16.68
N TYR A 550 -12.83 -9.55 -16.15
CA TYR A 550 -11.72 -10.09 -16.92
C TYR A 550 -12.23 -11.08 -17.95
N ASN A 551 -11.74 -10.97 -19.19
CA ASN A 551 -11.94 -11.98 -20.21
C ASN A 551 -10.94 -13.12 -19.98
N THR A 552 -11.27 -13.99 -19.04
CA THR A 552 -10.44 -15.12 -18.61
C THR A 552 -10.06 -16.04 -19.77
N GLN A 553 -10.97 -16.28 -20.72
CA GLN A 553 -10.69 -17.07 -21.92
C GLN A 553 -9.60 -16.44 -22.80
N LYS A 554 -9.64 -15.10 -22.98
CA LYS A 554 -8.63 -14.38 -23.77
C LYS A 554 -7.27 -14.36 -23.06
N ILE A 555 -7.26 -14.22 -21.73
CA ILE A 555 -6.05 -14.30 -20.90
C ILE A 555 -5.45 -15.70 -21.01
N ALA A 556 -6.22 -16.75 -20.71
CA ALA A 556 -5.77 -18.14 -20.76
C ALA A 556 -5.27 -18.53 -22.16
N ARG A 557 -5.94 -18.08 -23.23
CA ARG A 557 -5.48 -18.31 -24.60
C ARG A 557 -4.15 -17.62 -24.91
N ASN A 558 -3.93 -16.42 -24.39
CA ASN A 558 -2.66 -15.72 -24.57
C ASN A 558 -1.54 -16.37 -23.76
N GLU A 559 -1.82 -16.76 -22.52
CA GLU A 559 -0.89 -17.51 -21.66
C GLU A 559 -0.51 -18.86 -22.27
N ALA A 560 -1.49 -19.61 -22.79
CA ALA A 560 -1.24 -20.86 -23.51
C ALA A 560 -0.33 -20.63 -24.73
N ARG A 561 -0.54 -19.56 -25.51
CA ARG A 561 0.33 -19.21 -26.64
C ARG A 561 1.75 -18.82 -26.22
N LYS A 562 1.90 -18.15 -25.08
CA LYS A 562 3.21 -17.83 -24.50
C LYS A 562 3.93 -19.10 -24.03
N ALA A 563 3.22 -20.01 -23.38
CA ALA A 563 3.76 -21.26 -22.88
C ALA A 563 4.30 -22.16 -24.00
N ILE A 564 3.56 -22.27 -25.12
CA ILE A 564 3.97 -23.07 -26.29
C ILE A 564 4.90 -22.31 -27.25
N LYS A 565 5.34 -21.09 -26.91
CA LYS A 565 6.09 -20.24 -27.84
C LYS A 565 7.38 -20.91 -28.31
N ASP A 566 8.14 -21.44 -27.37
CA ASP A 566 9.43 -22.07 -27.65
C ASP A 566 9.24 -23.40 -28.38
N GLU A 567 8.24 -24.20 -28.00
CA GLU A 567 7.86 -25.42 -28.74
C GLU A 567 7.50 -25.10 -30.20
N LYS A 568 6.67 -24.08 -30.42
CA LYS A 568 6.28 -23.62 -31.76
C LYS A 568 7.45 -23.06 -32.56
N TYR A 569 8.44 -22.46 -31.91
CA TYR A 569 9.67 -22.03 -32.56
C TYR A 569 10.42 -23.22 -33.17
N HIS A 570 10.64 -24.28 -32.38
CA HIS A 570 11.35 -25.49 -32.84
C HIS A 570 10.56 -26.26 -33.91
N ASP A 571 9.23 -26.28 -33.83
CA ASP A 571 8.37 -26.92 -34.86
C ASP A 571 8.43 -26.20 -36.22
N ILE A 572 8.45 -24.86 -36.20
CA ILE A 572 8.31 -24.02 -37.39
C ILE A 572 9.68 -23.73 -38.02
N VAL A 573 10.68 -23.42 -37.19
CA VAL A 573 12.03 -23.01 -37.62
C VAL A 573 12.96 -24.20 -37.61
N ARG A 574 13.10 -24.86 -38.78
CA ARG A 574 13.93 -26.07 -38.91
C ARG A 574 15.43 -25.80 -38.83
N PHE A 575 15.86 -24.66 -39.38
CA PHE A 575 17.27 -24.26 -39.42
C PHE A 575 17.43 -22.84 -38.85
N PRO A 576 17.59 -22.70 -37.53
CA PRO A 576 17.70 -21.38 -36.90
C PRO A 576 19.01 -20.67 -37.28
N PHE A 577 18.93 -19.34 -37.41
CA PHE A 577 20.12 -18.49 -37.50
C PHE A 577 20.96 -18.63 -36.23
N ASN A 578 22.29 -18.65 -36.38
CA ASN A 578 23.18 -18.64 -35.22
C ASN A 578 23.78 -17.25 -35.05
N PRO A 579 23.33 -16.47 -34.04
CA PRO A 579 23.91 -15.16 -33.76
C PRO A 579 25.34 -15.23 -33.22
N GLU A 580 25.77 -16.38 -32.69
CA GLU A 580 27.13 -16.58 -32.16
C GLU A 580 28.15 -16.94 -33.25
N ALA A 581 27.69 -17.26 -34.47
CA ALA A 581 28.57 -17.52 -35.59
C ALA A 581 29.41 -16.28 -35.89
N GLN A 582 30.71 -16.47 -36.15
CA GLN A 582 31.58 -15.37 -36.59
C GLN A 582 31.13 -14.85 -37.96
N LEU A 583 30.51 -15.72 -38.74
CA LEU A 583 30.01 -15.40 -40.05
C LEU A 583 28.78 -16.24 -40.37
N ASP A 584 27.73 -15.59 -40.89
CA ASP A 584 26.59 -16.26 -41.51
C ASP A 584 26.16 -15.49 -42.77
N THR A 585 26.82 -15.74 -43.90
CA THR A 585 26.61 -14.98 -45.15
C THR A 585 26.04 -15.83 -46.27
N VAL A 586 25.36 -15.16 -47.21
CA VAL A 586 24.91 -15.78 -48.46
C VAL A 586 26.06 -15.76 -49.46
N ILE A 587 26.41 -16.92 -50.02
CA ILE A 587 27.45 -17.04 -51.06
C ILE A 587 26.80 -17.20 -52.43
N TYR A 588 27.35 -16.52 -53.44
CA TYR A 588 27.06 -16.74 -54.86
C TYR A 588 28.15 -17.63 -55.48
N ALA A 589 27.76 -18.53 -56.39
CA ALA A 589 28.62 -19.56 -56.97
C ALA A 589 29.88 -18.99 -57.67
N ALA A 590 30.96 -18.84 -56.91
CA ALA A 590 32.29 -18.49 -57.41
C ALA A 590 33.21 -19.72 -57.38
N ASP A 591 34.40 -19.65 -58.00
CA ASP A 591 35.28 -20.82 -58.04
C ASP A 591 35.88 -21.16 -56.68
N GLN A 592 36.31 -20.16 -55.92
CA GLN A 592 36.73 -20.32 -54.53
C GLN A 592 36.36 -19.09 -53.68
N VAL A 593 35.96 -19.33 -52.43
CA VAL A 593 35.69 -18.29 -51.44
C VAL A 593 36.74 -18.36 -50.36
N LYS A 594 37.48 -17.27 -50.17
CA LYS A 594 38.48 -17.12 -49.10
C LYS A 594 37.95 -16.16 -48.04
N PHE A 595 37.99 -16.61 -46.79
CA PHE A 595 37.59 -15.81 -45.63
C PHE A 595 38.75 -15.70 -44.64
N LEU A 596 39.17 -14.47 -44.32
CA LEU A 596 40.15 -14.23 -43.27
C LEU A 596 39.46 -14.32 -41.89
N TYR A 597 39.76 -15.38 -41.17
CA TYR A 597 39.32 -15.59 -39.80
C TYR A 597 40.28 -14.89 -38.82
N SER A 598 39.74 -14.16 -37.84
CA SER A 598 40.49 -13.57 -36.75
C SER A 598 39.66 -13.64 -35.47
N GLN A 599 40.22 -14.21 -34.40
CA GLN A 599 39.60 -14.26 -33.08
C GLN A 599 40.65 -14.14 -31.97
N LYS A 600 40.34 -13.35 -30.94
CA LYS A 600 41.12 -13.28 -29.71
C LYS A 600 40.65 -14.37 -28.74
N VAL A 601 41.59 -15.18 -28.25
CA VAL A 601 41.33 -16.34 -27.39
C VAL A 601 42.08 -16.16 -26.07
N PRO A 602 41.47 -16.44 -24.90
CA PRO A 602 42.16 -16.32 -23.62
C PRO A 602 43.27 -17.36 -23.47
N ALA A 603 44.42 -16.91 -23.01
CA ALA A 603 45.57 -17.75 -22.71
C ALA A 603 45.34 -18.53 -21.41
N ASP A 604 45.77 -19.78 -21.41
CA ASP A 604 45.72 -20.69 -20.28
C ASP A 604 47.02 -21.51 -20.16
N GLU A 605 47.05 -22.43 -19.21
CA GLU A 605 48.19 -23.34 -18.96
C GLU A 605 48.58 -24.18 -20.19
N ASN A 606 47.66 -24.46 -21.11
CA ASN A 606 47.89 -25.30 -22.30
C ASN A 606 48.06 -24.50 -23.60
N SER A 607 48.10 -23.16 -23.50
CA SER A 607 48.14 -22.26 -24.65
C SER A 607 49.54 -22.02 -25.23
N ALA A 608 50.58 -22.67 -24.71
CA ALA A 608 51.94 -22.53 -25.22
C ALA A 608 52.10 -23.01 -26.67
N ARG A 609 51.37 -24.08 -27.03
CA ARG A 609 51.29 -24.62 -28.39
C ARG A 609 49.85 -24.94 -28.72
N MET A 610 49.30 -24.26 -29.71
CA MET A 610 47.91 -24.41 -30.12
C MET A 610 47.84 -24.99 -31.53
N LYS A 611 46.88 -25.88 -31.79
CA LYS A 611 46.67 -26.47 -33.11
C LYS A 611 45.27 -26.14 -33.60
N VAL A 612 45.14 -25.64 -34.83
CA VAL A 612 43.85 -25.32 -35.44
C VAL A 612 43.60 -26.23 -36.61
N PHE A 613 42.44 -26.88 -36.63
CA PHE A 613 41.91 -27.55 -37.80
C PHE A 613 40.42 -27.24 -37.94
N VAL A 614 39.85 -27.53 -39.09
CA VAL A 614 38.44 -27.30 -39.38
C VAL A 614 37.72 -28.63 -39.51
N VAL A 615 36.54 -28.68 -38.89
CA VAL A 615 35.54 -29.72 -39.10
C VAL A 615 34.25 -29.05 -39.54
N GLY A 616 33.36 -29.78 -40.19
CA GLY A 616 32.14 -29.18 -40.67
C GLY A 616 31.20 -30.17 -41.32
N ASP A 617 30.10 -29.66 -41.81
CA ASP A 617 29.09 -30.43 -42.51
C ASP A 617 28.33 -29.57 -43.52
N VAL A 618 27.80 -30.23 -44.53
CA VAL A 618 26.90 -29.63 -45.51
C VAL A 618 25.49 -30.09 -45.20
N LEU A 619 24.58 -29.13 -45.02
CA LEU A 619 23.15 -29.38 -44.86
C LEU A 619 22.41 -29.01 -46.14
N ASN A 620 21.45 -29.83 -46.54
CA ASN A 620 20.51 -29.44 -47.58
C ASN A 620 19.21 -28.88 -46.99
N ASN A 621 18.41 -28.20 -47.80
CA ASN A 621 17.10 -27.65 -47.43
C ASN A 621 16.07 -28.69 -46.91
N TYR A 622 16.33 -29.99 -47.08
CA TYR A 622 15.50 -31.08 -46.58
C TYR A 622 15.96 -31.65 -45.22
N GLY A 623 17.12 -31.24 -44.71
CA GLY A 623 17.67 -31.66 -43.42
C GLY A 623 18.67 -32.82 -43.50
N ASN A 624 19.03 -33.29 -44.68
CA ASN A 624 20.09 -34.28 -44.84
C ASN A 624 21.45 -33.63 -44.58
N ARG A 625 22.33 -34.36 -43.90
CA ARG A 625 23.65 -33.89 -43.47
C ARG A 625 24.77 -34.71 -44.13
N TYR A 626 25.80 -34.02 -44.60
CA TYR A 626 27.04 -34.62 -45.09
C TYR A 626 28.23 -34.13 -44.25
N PRO A 627 28.91 -34.99 -43.47
CA PRO A 627 30.09 -34.59 -42.71
C PRO A 627 31.29 -34.34 -43.64
N LEU A 628 31.95 -33.20 -43.48
CA LEU A 628 33.15 -32.86 -44.25
C LEU A 628 34.39 -33.58 -43.68
N PRO A 629 35.36 -33.98 -44.53
CA PRO A 629 36.66 -34.43 -44.07
C PRO A 629 37.39 -33.35 -43.25
N LYS A 630 38.20 -33.77 -42.27
CA LYS A 630 39.02 -32.85 -41.46
C LYS A 630 40.03 -32.11 -42.35
N SER A 631 40.22 -30.82 -42.11
CA SER A 631 41.25 -30.03 -42.80
C SER A 631 42.67 -30.37 -42.31
N ASP A 632 43.66 -29.84 -43.01
CA ASP A 632 45.04 -29.80 -42.52
C ASP A 632 45.14 -28.94 -41.26
N THR A 633 46.15 -29.20 -40.42
CA THR A 633 46.31 -28.58 -39.09
C THR A 633 47.35 -27.46 -39.12
N LEU A 634 46.98 -26.27 -38.65
CA LEU A 634 47.89 -25.15 -38.42
C LEU A 634 48.43 -25.19 -36.99
N THR A 635 49.71 -24.87 -36.78
CA THR A 635 50.33 -24.82 -35.46
C THR A 635 50.70 -23.40 -35.07
N TYR A 636 50.26 -22.94 -33.90
CA TYR A 636 50.64 -21.66 -33.31
C TYR A 636 51.56 -21.90 -32.12
N LEU A 637 52.74 -21.27 -32.12
CA LEU A 637 53.68 -21.23 -31.01
C LEU A 637 53.54 -19.88 -30.31
N VAL A 638 53.22 -19.89 -29.01
CA VAL A 638 52.86 -18.67 -28.29
C VAL A 638 54.00 -18.16 -27.42
N SER A 639 54.53 -16.97 -27.74
CA SER A 639 55.47 -16.26 -26.86
C SER A 639 54.71 -15.55 -25.73
N SER A 640 55.13 -15.78 -24.48
CA SER A 640 54.48 -15.21 -23.29
C SER A 640 55.48 -14.54 -22.34
N MET A 641 55.00 -13.60 -21.54
CA MET A 641 55.78 -12.90 -20.52
C MET A 641 56.06 -13.75 -19.29
N THR A 642 55.39 -14.91 -19.15
CA THR A 642 55.69 -15.88 -18.08
C THR A 642 57.12 -16.42 -18.11
N LYS A 643 57.84 -16.30 -19.23
CA LYS A 643 59.27 -16.66 -19.31
C LYS A 643 60.16 -15.82 -18.38
N PHE A 644 59.69 -14.64 -17.97
CA PHE A 644 60.44 -13.71 -17.11
C PHE A 644 60.05 -13.79 -15.62
N VAL A 645 59.21 -14.76 -15.24
CA VAL A 645 58.79 -14.94 -13.85
C VAL A 645 59.97 -15.37 -12.99
N ASP A 646 60.17 -14.67 -11.87
CA ASP A 646 61.16 -15.01 -10.87
C ASP A 646 60.63 -16.16 -9.98
N LYS A 647 61.33 -17.29 -9.98
CA LYS A 647 60.94 -18.51 -9.25
C LYS A 647 61.63 -18.66 -7.90
N THR A 648 62.38 -17.65 -7.46
CA THR A 648 63.10 -17.73 -6.19
C THR A 648 62.11 -17.83 -5.00
N PRO A 649 62.29 -18.81 -4.10
CA PRO A 649 61.38 -18.97 -2.96
C PRO A 649 61.58 -17.82 -1.96
N ARG A 650 60.45 -17.26 -1.49
CA ARG A 650 60.44 -16.23 -0.44
C ARG A 650 60.19 -16.84 0.93
N PHE A 651 60.63 -16.16 1.98
CA PHE A 651 60.47 -16.58 3.37
C PHE A 651 59.82 -15.46 4.20
N VAL A 652 58.92 -15.83 5.11
CA VAL A 652 58.27 -14.92 6.06
C VAL A 652 58.75 -15.24 7.48
N ARG A 653 59.00 -14.19 8.26
CA ARG A 653 59.33 -14.31 9.69
C ARG A 653 58.07 -14.56 10.50
N LYS A 654 58.02 -15.69 11.20
CA LYS A 654 56.93 -16.05 12.11
C LYS A 654 57.41 -16.06 13.54
N ILE A 655 56.66 -15.41 14.41
CA ILE A 655 56.92 -15.34 15.84
C ILE A 655 56.21 -16.53 16.47
N VAL A 656 56.97 -17.44 17.06
CA VAL A 656 56.45 -18.56 17.85
C VAL A 656 56.58 -18.17 19.31
N THR A 657 55.48 -18.20 20.06
CA THR A 657 55.45 -17.95 21.51
C THR A 657 55.49 -19.26 22.29
N ARG A 658 56.11 -19.24 23.47
CA ARG A 658 56.20 -20.40 24.37
C ARG A 658 54.87 -20.71 25.03
N ASP A 659 54.19 -19.67 25.53
CA ASP A 659 52.99 -19.82 26.34
C ASP A 659 51.71 -19.84 25.49
N ALA A 660 50.76 -20.66 25.90
CA ALA A 660 49.41 -20.74 25.37
C ALA A 660 48.40 -21.01 26.50
N GLU A 661 47.13 -20.66 26.29
CA GLU A 661 46.06 -20.96 27.25
C GLU A 661 44.91 -21.71 26.56
N ALA A 662 44.36 -22.71 27.24
CA ALA A 662 43.14 -23.39 26.84
C ALA A 662 42.10 -23.30 27.96
N ASN A 663 40.92 -22.77 27.65
CA ASN A 663 39.88 -22.48 28.64
C ASN A 663 38.60 -23.27 28.35
N THR A 664 37.96 -23.82 29.38
CA THR A 664 36.63 -24.43 29.25
C THR A 664 35.76 -24.14 30.47
N SER A 665 34.47 -23.92 30.26
CA SER A 665 33.48 -23.68 31.31
C SER A 665 32.52 -24.87 31.40
N VAL A 666 32.25 -25.33 32.62
CA VAL A 666 31.37 -26.48 32.88
C VAL A 666 30.45 -26.19 34.07
N ASN A 667 29.15 -26.44 33.88
CA ASN A 667 28.15 -26.32 34.94
C ASN A 667 28.02 -27.64 35.69
N PHE A 668 28.12 -27.58 37.02
CA PHE A 668 27.87 -28.72 37.90
C PHE A 668 26.62 -28.45 38.75
N TYR A 669 25.80 -29.48 38.90
CA TYR A 669 24.62 -29.45 39.73
C TYR A 669 24.94 -30.03 41.12
N PHE A 670 24.60 -29.26 42.15
CA PHE A 670 24.72 -29.66 43.55
C PHE A 670 23.33 -29.62 44.20
N PRO A 671 22.83 -30.73 44.75
CA PRO A 671 21.58 -30.75 45.50
C PRO A 671 21.56 -29.74 46.66
N GLN A 672 20.36 -29.29 47.04
CA GLN A 672 20.18 -28.30 48.11
C GLN A 672 20.85 -28.75 49.42
N ASN A 673 21.58 -27.85 50.07
CA ASN A 673 22.40 -28.09 51.27
C ASN A 673 23.56 -29.08 51.12
N THR A 674 23.94 -29.44 49.89
CA THR A 674 25.11 -30.29 49.62
C THR A 674 26.18 -29.56 48.81
N PHE A 675 27.43 -29.95 49.01
CA PHE A 675 28.60 -29.42 48.32
C PHE A 675 29.44 -30.51 47.66
N ASN A 676 29.07 -31.78 47.83
CA ASN A 676 29.75 -32.92 47.23
C ASN A 676 29.24 -33.13 45.81
N LEU A 677 30.17 -33.32 44.87
CA LEU A 677 29.86 -33.67 43.50
C LEU A 677 29.39 -35.13 43.44
N ASP A 678 28.15 -35.33 43.00
CA ASP A 678 27.61 -36.66 42.71
C ASP A 678 27.71 -36.95 41.22
N GLU A 679 28.55 -37.93 40.85
CA GLU A 679 28.77 -38.37 39.47
C GLU A 679 27.63 -39.22 38.91
N ASN A 680 26.67 -39.66 39.72
CA ASN A 680 25.47 -40.35 39.23
C ASN A 680 24.48 -39.40 38.56
N ILE A 681 24.59 -38.09 38.83
CA ILE A 681 23.78 -37.07 38.18
C ILE A 681 24.31 -36.85 36.76
N ASP A 682 23.45 -37.02 35.76
CA ASP A 682 23.82 -36.98 34.34
C ASP A 682 24.59 -35.72 33.94
N ILE A 683 24.19 -34.54 34.45
CA ILE A 683 24.84 -33.26 34.16
C ILE A 683 26.28 -33.26 34.69
N ASN A 684 26.49 -33.75 35.91
CA ASN A 684 27.80 -33.83 36.55
C ASN A 684 28.70 -34.83 35.83
N ARG A 685 28.18 -36.02 35.51
CA ARG A 685 28.90 -37.05 34.75
C ARG A 685 29.39 -36.53 33.41
N LYS A 686 28.51 -35.84 32.66
CA LYS A 686 28.86 -35.21 31.38
C LYS A 686 29.91 -34.11 31.55
N GLY A 687 29.78 -33.31 32.62
CA GLY A 687 30.73 -32.26 32.96
C GLY A 687 32.14 -32.80 33.23
N VAL A 688 32.26 -33.82 34.09
CA VAL A 688 33.53 -34.51 34.38
C VAL A 688 34.11 -35.13 33.11
N ALA A 689 33.30 -35.83 32.31
CA ALA A 689 33.75 -36.44 31.05
C ALA A 689 34.31 -35.41 30.06
N LYS A 690 33.69 -34.22 29.95
CA LYS A 690 34.17 -33.14 29.08
C LYS A 690 35.55 -32.62 29.50
N VAL A 691 35.77 -32.41 30.80
CA VAL A 691 37.06 -31.99 31.34
C VAL A 691 38.12 -33.08 31.13
N LYS A 692 37.74 -34.35 31.35
CA LYS A 692 38.62 -35.51 31.15
C LYS A 692 39.08 -35.65 29.70
N ALA A 693 38.17 -35.52 28.73
CA ALA A 693 38.48 -35.60 27.31
C ALA A 693 39.41 -34.45 26.86
N LEU A 694 39.14 -33.22 27.31
CA LEU A 694 40.01 -32.08 27.01
C LEU A 694 41.41 -32.26 27.61
N THR A 695 41.47 -32.73 28.86
CA THR A 695 42.74 -32.98 29.54
C THR A 695 43.54 -34.07 28.80
N LEU A 696 42.90 -35.16 28.39
CA LEU A 696 43.54 -36.21 27.58
C LEU A 696 44.09 -35.65 26.27
N ALA A 697 43.30 -34.86 25.53
CA ALA A 697 43.72 -34.27 24.27
C ALA A 697 44.95 -33.35 24.44
N LEU A 698 44.95 -32.53 25.49
CA LEU A 698 46.07 -31.64 25.82
C LEU A 698 47.32 -32.40 26.31
N MET A 699 47.16 -33.55 26.97
CA MET A 699 48.28 -34.42 27.34
C MET A 699 48.93 -35.10 26.13
N THR A 700 48.12 -35.47 25.13
CA THR A 700 48.59 -36.10 23.89
C THR A 700 49.03 -35.09 22.82
N ASP A 701 48.92 -33.79 23.09
CA ASP A 701 49.31 -32.76 22.13
C ASP A 701 50.84 -32.79 21.90
N PRO A 702 51.31 -32.95 20.64
CA PRO A 702 52.73 -33.08 20.35
C PRO A 702 53.51 -31.76 20.47
N VAL A 703 52.82 -30.62 20.60
CA VAL A 703 53.41 -29.28 20.59
C VAL A 703 53.44 -28.66 21.99
N TYR A 704 52.41 -28.86 22.80
CA TYR A 704 52.26 -28.21 24.11
C TYR A 704 52.28 -29.22 25.28
N ILE A 705 52.66 -28.74 26.46
CA ILE A 705 52.58 -29.44 27.77
C ILE A 705 51.71 -28.59 28.69
N ILE A 706 50.95 -29.24 29.57
CA ILE A 706 50.19 -28.56 30.63
C ILE A 706 51.12 -28.15 31.77
N ASP A 707 51.24 -26.84 32.00
CA ASP A 707 51.99 -26.26 33.13
C ASP A 707 51.14 -26.20 34.41
N SER A 708 49.87 -25.77 34.28
CA SER A 708 48.95 -25.77 35.41
C SER A 708 47.49 -25.78 34.99
N LEU A 709 46.64 -26.36 35.84
CA LEU A 709 45.19 -26.31 35.69
C LEU A 709 44.62 -25.50 36.85
N THR A 710 44.00 -24.36 36.56
CA THR A 710 43.31 -23.56 37.58
C THR A 710 41.80 -23.70 37.43
N LEU A 711 41.13 -24.11 38.50
CA LEU A 711 39.67 -24.13 38.61
C LEU A 711 39.24 -22.81 39.22
N PHE A 712 38.41 -22.05 38.50
CA PHE A 712 37.73 -20.88 38.99
C PHE A 712 36.28 -21.24 39.27
N ALA A 713 35.96 -21.43 40.54
CA ALA A 713 34.57 -21.67 40.94
C ALA A 713 33.88 -20.36 41.27
N THR A 714 32.70 -20.19 40.69
CA THR A 714 31.84 -19.03 40.87
C THR A 714 30.51 -19.44 41.50
N SER A 715 29.94 -18.58 42.34
CA SER A 715 28.55 -18.71 42.77
C SER A 715 27.70 -17.60 42.14
N SER A 716 26.41 -17.87 42.01
CA SER A 716 25.43 -16.83 41.70
C SER A 716 25.28 -15.88 42.89
N PRO A 717 24.96 -14.59 42.67
CA PRO A 717 24.74 -13.62 43.72
C PRO A 717 23.36 -13.85 44.33
N GLU A 718 23.26 -14.85 45.20
CA GLU A 718 22.05 -15.16 45.94
C GLU A 718 22.39 -15.34 47.43
N GLY A 719 21.90 -14.45 48.29
CA GLY A 719 22.29 -14.46 49.70
C GLY A 719 23.66 -13.84 49.92
N SER A 720 24.24 -14.02 51.11
CA SER A 720 25.45 -13.26 51.48
C SER A 720 26.70 -13.72 50.72
N TRP A 721 27.43 -12.76 50.17
CA TRP A 721 28.69 -12.88 49.46
C TRP A 721 29.69 -13.78 50.17
N ARG A 722 29.80 -13.65 51.52
CA ARG A 722 30.70 -14.47 52.32
C ARG A 722 30.33 -15.96 52.24
N ILE A 723 29.03 -16.25 52.32
CA ILE A 723 28.50 -17.62 52.25
C ILE A 723 28.65 -18.16 50.83
N ASN A 724 28.38 -17.34 49.82
CA ASN A 724 28.54 -17.70 48.40
C ASN A 724 29.99 -18.08 48.07
N GLY A 725 30.96 -17.36 48.67
CA GLY A 725 32.38 -17.70 48.59
C GLY A 725 32.73 -19.04 49.23
N GLU A 726 32.24 -19.31 50.44
CA GLU A 726 32.46 -20.59 51.12
C GLU A 726 31.84 -21.77 50.35
N ILE A 727 30.65 -21.57 49.77
CA ILE A 727 29.96 -22.58 48.95
C ILE A 727 30.76 -22.86 47.67
N ALA A 728 31.18 -21.82 46.94
CA ALA A 728 32.02 -21.98 45.75
C ALA A 728 33.30 -22.75 46.09
N GLN A 729 33.94 -22.43 47.21
CA GLN A 729 35.17 -23.09 47.64
C GLN A 729 34.97 -24.58 47.95
N LYS A 730 33.93 -24.93 48.71
CA LYS A 730 33.63 -26.33 49.07
C LYS A 730 33.29 -27.16 47.83
N ARG A 731 32.51 -26.61 46.90
CA ARG A 731 32.18 -27.25 45.62
C ARG A 731 33.42 -27.45 44.73
N ALA A 732 34.26 -26.43 44.61
CA ALA A 732 35.50 -26.50 43.84
C ALA A 732 36.46 -27.56 44.38
N LYS A 733 36.57 -27.67 45.71
CA LYS A 733 37.36 -28.72 46.37
C LYS A 733 36.81 -30.10 46.04
N SER A 734 35.49 -30.30 46.15
CA SER A 734 34.88 -31.59 45.80
C SER A 734 35.11 -31.98 44.33
N ILE A 735 35.01 -31.03 43.39
CA ILE A 735 35.32 -31.28 41.98
C ILE A 735 36.81 -31.60 41.80
N ARG A 736 37.71 -30.87 42.45
CA ARG A 736 39.15 -31.15 42.43
C ARG A 736 39.43 -32.57 42.90
N ASP A 737 38.82 -33.03 43.98
CA ASP A 737 39.11 -34.35 44.54
C ASP A 737 38.71 -35.47 43.56
N VAL A 738 37.58 -35.32 42.86
CA VAL A 738 37.16 -36.23 41.78
C VAL A 738 38.14 -36.19 40.61
N LEU A 739 38.55 -35.00 40.17
CA LEU A 739 39.51 -34.85 39.06
C LEU A 739 40.91 -35.36 39.41
N VAL A 740 41.37 -35.19 40.65
CA VAL A 740 42.64 -35.74 41.13
C VAL A 740 42.63 -37.26 41.01
N ARG A 741 41.56 -37.92 41.45
CA ARG A 741 41.41 -39.37 41.31
C ARG A 741 41.49 -39.80 39.84
N ASP A 742 40.70 -39.15 38.99
CA ASP A 742 40.62 -39.45 37.56
C ASP A 742 41.95 -39.19 36.82
N PHE A 743 42.65 -38.10 37.14
CA PHE A 743 43.93 -37.75 36.54
C PHE A 743 45.08 -38.60 37.06
N THR A 744 45.01 -39.11 38.29
CA THR A 744 45.98 -40.07 38.80
C THR A 744 45.92 -41.35 37.97
N GLN A 745 44.71 -41.89 37.74
CA GLN A 745 44.53 -43.07 36.90
C GLN A 745 45.01 -42.86 35.45
N LEU A 746 44.74 -41.67 34.87
CA LEU A 746 45.24 -41.33 33.54
C LEU A 746 46.77 -41.21 33.50
N TYR A 747 47.36 -40.53 34.47
CA TYR A 747 48.80 -40.38 34.59
C TYR A 747 49.49 -41.74 34.72
N ASP A 748 49.00 -42.61 35.61
CA ASP A 748 49.56 -43.94 35.82
C ASP A 748 49.46 -44.79 34.54
N SER A 749 48.33 -44.72 33.83
CA SER A 749 48.14 -45.45 32.57
C SER A 749 49.08 -44.97 31.45
N LEU A 750 49.26 -43.66 31.32
CA LEU A 750 50.13 -43.06 30.30
C LEU A 750 51.62 -43.23 30.65
N ALA A 751 51.98 -43.15 31.93
CA ALA A 751 53.33 -43.38 32.41
C ALA A 751 53.78 -44.83 32.18
N VAL A 752 52.90 -45.81 32.39
CA VAL A 752 53.20 -47.23 32.09
C VAL A 752 53.43 -47.46 30.59
N GLY A 753 52.66 -46.80 29.72
CA GLY A 753 52.81 -46.90 28.26
C GLY A 753 54.07 -46.21 27.71
N ALA A 754 54.54 -45.13 28.35
CA ALA A 754 55.75 -44.41 27.95
C ALA A 754 57.05 -44.98 28.55
N ALA A 755 56.95 -45.72 29.67
CA ALA A 755 58.11 -46.28 30.36
C ALA A 755 58.64 -47.58 29.75
N VAL A 756 57.97 -48.13 28.73
CA VAL A 756 58.34 -49.40 28.10
C VAL A 756 58.57 -49.18 26.62
N GLU A 757 59.83 -49.00 26.23
CA GLU A 757 60.26 -49.05 24.83
C GLU A 757 60.89 -50.42 24.54
N MET A 758 60.60 -50.97 23.38
CA MET A 758 61.18 -52.23 22.91
C MET A 758 62.37 -51.87 22.01
N ASP A 759 63.57 -52.34 22.34
CA ASP A 759 64.73 -52.12 21.46
C ASP A 759 64.62 -52.94 20.17
N ASP A 760 65.47 -52.64 19.18
CA ASP A 760 65.53 -53.36 17.90
C ASP A 760 65.85 -54.87 18.06
N ALA A 761 66.21 -55.33 19.26
CA ALA A 761 66.44 -56.74 19.61
C ALA A 761 65.27 -57.41 20.36
N GLY A 762 64.19 -56.67 20.64
CA GLY A 762 62.98 -57.17 21.28
C GLY A 762 62.99 -57.17 22.81
N ASN A 763 63.97 -56.54 23.46
CA ASN A 763 64.01 -56.42 24.92
C ASN A 763 63.28 -55.15 25.38
N PHE A 764 62.54 -55.27 26.49
CA PHE A 764 61.84 -54.14 27.10
C PHE A 764 62.82 -53.31 27.95
N ILE A 765 63.06 -52.07 27.55
CA ILE A 765 63.88 -51.11 28.30
C ILE A 765 62.94 -50.23 29.11
N HIS A 766 63.16 -50.19 30.43
CA HIS A 766 62.45 -49.29 31.33
C HIS A 766 63.09 -47.89 31.31
N ARG A 767 62.42 -46.93 30.65
CA ARG A 767 62.86 -45.52 30.62
C ARG A 767 62.24 -44.75 31.81
N LYS A 768 63.03 -43.94 32.51
CA LYS A 768 62.50 -43.02 33.53
C LYS A 768 61.77 -41.86 32.84
N VAL A 769 60.43 -41.82 32.97
CA VAL A 769 59.52 -40.84 32.32
C VAL A 769 59.21 -39.63 33.23
N GLU A 770 60.00 -39.40 34.30
CA GLU A 770 59.65 -38.43 35.35
C GLU A 770 59.49 -36.98 34.83
N ASP A 771 60.11 -36.60 33.71
CA ASP A 771 60.14 -35.22 33.19
C ASP A 771 59.29 -34.97 31.92
N GLU A 772 58.73 -35.99 31.26
CA GLU A 772 58.02 -35.83 29.96
C GLU A 772 56.48 -35.77 30.10
N ILE A 773 55.91 -36.37 31.15
CA ILE A 773 54.47 -36.36 31.41
C ILE A 773 54.16 -35.50 32.64
N PRO A 774 53.32 -34.46 32.54
CA PRO A 774 53.03 -33.58 33.67
C PRO A 774 52.24 -34.31 34.76
N ASN A 775 52.68 -34.16 36.02
CA ASN A 775 51.99 -34.73 37.19
C ASN A 775 50.73 -33.92 37.52
N LEU A 776 49.67 -34.15 36.75
CA LEU A 776 48.43 -33.36 36.78
C LEU A 776 47.82 -33.17 38.18
N PRO A 777 47.73 -34.19 39.08
CA PRO A 777 47.19 -34.00 40.43
C PRO A 777 47.84 -32.87 41.23
N LYS A 778 49.15 -32.66 41.06
CA LYS A 778 49.92 -31.62 41.75
C LYS A 778 49.79 -30.24 41.09
N LEU A 779 49.31 -30.20 39.85
CA LEU A 779 49.18 -28.98 39.04
C LEU A 779 47.81 -28.31 39.14
N ILE A 780 46.84 -28.96 39.81
CA ILE A 780 45.49 -28.42 40.00
C ILE A 780 45.47 -27.37 41.12
N LYS A 781 45.16 -26.13 40.75
CA LYS A 781 44.96 -24.99 41.66
C LYS A 781 43.49 -24.62 41.71
N VAL A 782 42.97 -24.32 42.90
CA VAL A 782 41.59 -23.84 43.08
C VAL A 782 41.61 -22.36 43.43
N ARG A 783 40.84 -21.58 42.68
CA ARG A 783 40.53 -20.18 42.94
C ARG A 783 39.03 -20.00 42.99
N THR A 784 38.59 -19.09 43.84
CA THR A 784 37.16 -18.85 44.10
C THR A 784 36.85 -17.39 43.89
N VAL A 785 35.84 -17.12 43.07
CA VAL A 785 35.24 -15.80 42.97
C VAL A 785 33.86 -15.92 43.60
N PRO A 786 33.63 -15.31 44.78
CA PRO A 786 32.38 -15.49 45.51
C PRO A 786 31.15 -15.14 44.67
N GLU A 787 31.21 -14.02 43.92
CA GLU A 787 30.17 -13.61 42.97
C GLU A 787 30.83 -12.93 41.77
N ASP A 788 30.70 -13.53 40.57
CA ASP A 788 31.32 -13.00 39.34
C ASP A 788 30.37 -12.02 38.63
N TRP A 789 30.34 -10.79 39.15
CA TRP A 789 29.50 -9.72 38.64
C TRP A 789 29.85 -9.29 37.20
N ASP A 790 31.12 -9.44 36.78
CA ASP A 790 31.56 -9.13 35.42
C ASP A 790 31.06 -10.17 34.40
N LYS A 791 31.02 -11.44 34.79
CA LYS A 791 30.39 -12.51 34.00
C LYS A 791 28.89 -12.31 33.92
N LEU A 792 28.20 -11.98 35.03
CA LEU A 792 26.77 -11.65 35.01
C LEU A 792 26.48 -10.47 34.08
N ARG A 793 27.28 -9.40 34.15
CA ARG A 793 27.17 -8.23 33.28
C ARG A 793 27.27 -8.61 31.81
N ARG A 794 28.26 -9.43 31.42
CA ARG A 794 28.41 -9.93 30.04
C ARG A 794 27.22 -10.78 29.61
N LEU A 795 26.70 -11.64 30.48
CA LEU A 795 25.51 -12.46 30.20
C LEU A 795 24.26 -11.60 29.96
N ILE A 796 24.04 -10.55 30.77
CA ILE A 796 22.90 -9.64 30.60
C ILE A 796 23.00 -8.84 29.28
N VAL A 797 24.20 -8.35 28.95
CA VAL A 797 24.42 -7.55 27.72
C VAL A 797 24.22 -8.39 26.46
N ASN A 798 24.72 -9.63 26.46
CA ASN A 798 24.69 -10.51 25.29
C ASN A 798 23.38 -11.30 25.14
N ASP A 799 22.53 -11.37 26.17
CA ASP A 799 21.25 -12.09 26.10
C ASP A 799 20.19 -11.23 25.41
N GLU A 800 19.87 -11.55 24.14
CA GLU A 800 18.82 -10.87 23.36
C GLU A 800 17.42 -11.02 24.00
N ASN A 801 17.15 -12.14 24.69
CA ASN A 801 15.84 -12.48 25.24
C ASN A 801 15.53 -11.82 26.58
N PHE A 802 16.51 -11.16 27.19
CA PHE A 802 16.33 -10.43 28.43
C PHE A 802 15.33 -9.27 28.24
N LYS A 803 14.17 -9.33 28.92
CA LYS A 803 13.11 -8.31 28.80
C LYS A 803 13.17 -7.34 29.98
N GLY A 804 13.29 -6.05 29.70
CA GLY A 804 13.37 -5.00 30.72
C GLY A 804 14.51 -4.02 30.45
N ASP A 805 14.81 -3.17 31.43
CA ASP A 805 15.78 -2.08 31.27
C ASP A 805 17.22 -2.54 31.54
N LYS A 806 17.81 -3.24 30.55
CA LYS A 806 19.16 -3.85 30.66
C LYS A 806 20.24 -2.84 31.04
N SER A 807 20.21 -1.66 30.42
CA SER A 807 21.21 -0.61 30.61
C SER A 807 21.13 -0.03 32.03
N ALA A 808 19.93 0.06 32.61
CA ALA A 808 19.75 0.50 33.99
C ALA A 808 20.36 -0.50 34.98
N ILE A 809 20.11 -1.80 34.82
CA ILE A 809 20.66 -2.85 35.69
C ILE A 809 22.19 -2.91 35.59
N VAL A 810 22.75 -2.87 34.38
CA VAL A 810 24.21 -2.84 34.17
C VAL A 810 24.83 -1.60 34.81
N ARG A 811 24.22 -0.42 34.65
CA ARG A 811 24.69 0.81 35.30
C ARG A 811 24.65 0.70 36.82
N PHE A 812 23.63 0.04 37.39
CA PHE A 812 23.57 -0.21 38.83
C PHE A 812 24.65 -1.18 39.32
N ILE A 813 24.95 -2.23 38.55
CA ILE A 813 26.07 -3.14 38.86
C ILE A 813 27.40 -2.38 38.90
N ASP A 814 27.60 -1.43 37.98
CA ASP A 814 28.82 -0.62 37.91
C ASP A 814 28.91 0.45 39.02
N GLN A 815 27.79 0.87 39.62
CA GLN A 815 27.71 1.99 40.59
C GLN A 815 27.74 1.58 42.07
N GLU A 816 27.09 0.47 42.44
CA GLU A 816 27.01 0.02 43.84
C GLU A 816 28.18 -0.91 44.17
N ASN A 817 29.00 -0.57 45.16
CA ASN A 817 30.23 -1.31 45.47
C ASN A 817 30.01 -2.54 46.35
N ASP A 818 28.99 -2.53 47.22
CA ASP A 818 28.71 -3.63 48.14
C ASP A 818 27.90 -4.75 47.45
N PRO A 819 28.45 -5.97 47.27
CA PRO A 819 27.79 -7.06 46.55
C PRO A 819 26.42 -7.48 47.14
N ASP A 820 26.32 -7.55 48.46
CA ASP A 820 25.08 -7.98 49.15
C ASP A 820 23.98 -6.92 48.97
N ARG A 821 24.36 -5.65 49.06
CA ARG A 821 23.45 -4.52 48.81
C ARG A 821 23.06 -4.43 47.35
N ARG A 822 24.00 -4.71 46.44
CA ARG A 822 23.78 -4.71 44.98
C ARG A 822 22.73 -5.74 44.59
N GLU A 823 22.84 -6.98 45.09
CA GLU A 823 21.81 -8.01 44.88
C GLU A 823 20.45 -7.57 45.45
N TRP A 824 20.42 -7.11 46.70
CA TRP A 824 19.18 -6.72 47.38
C TRP A 824 18.44 -5.59 46.64
N LEU A 825 19.17 -4.59 46.14
CA LEU A 825 18.61 -3.46 45.39
C LEU A 825 18.02 -3.91 44.05
N ILE A 826 18.73 -4.77 43.32
CA ILE A 826 18.24 -5.34 42.05
C ILE A 826 16.98 -6.17 42.31
N ARG A 827 17.00 -7.03 43.33
CA ARG A 827 15.85 -7.85 43.74
C ARG A 827 14.65 -7.02 44.15
N SER A 828 14.86 -5.91 44.85
CA SER A 828 13.79 -5.07 45.37
C SER A 828 13.17 -4.15 44.32
N ARG A 829 14.00 -3.53 43.47
CA ARG A 829 13.57 -2.53 42.46
C ARG A 829 13.18 -3.15 41.12
N TYR A 830 13.86 -4.21 40.70
CA TYR A 830 13.70 -4.84 39.39
C TYR A 830 13.22 -6.29 39.53
N LYS A 831 12.05 -6.48 40.16
CA LYS A 831 11.55 -7.80 40.56
C LYS A 831 11.36 -8.78 39.40
N LYS A 832 10.94 -8.29 38.23
CA LYS A 832 10.68 -9.14 37.04
C LYS A 832 11.98 -9.57 36.37
N GLU A 833 12.90 -8.63 36.23
CA GLU A 833 14.22 -8.84 35.66
C GLU A 833 15.08 -9.71 36.58
N TYR A 834 14.98 -9.52 37.90
CA TYR A 834 15.63 -10.38 38.89
C TYR A 834 15.10 -11.82 38.84
N ALA A 835 13.77 -12.03 38.73
CA ALA A 835 13.21 -13.36 38.56
C ALA A 835 13.75 -14.05 37.28
N TYR A 836 13.84 -13.31 36.18
CA TYR A 836 14.42 -13.83 34.93
C TYR A 836 15.91 -14.19 35.10
N MET A 837 16.70 -13.34 35.75
CA MET A 837 18.11 -13.61 36.05
C MET A 837 18.27 -14.84 36.93
N PHE A 838 17.44 -14.96 37.97
CA PHE A 838 17.45 -16.07 38.90
C PHE A 838 17.18 -17.41 38.21
N ASP A 839 16.19 -17.45 37.31
CA ASP A 839 15.79 -18.68 36.62
C ASP A 839 16.75 -19.07 35.47
N ASN A 840 17.28 -18.08 34.73
CA ASN A 840 17.97 -18.35 33.46
C ASN A 840 19.48 -18.05 33.49
N LEU A 841 19.93 -17.01 34.21
CA LEU A 841 21.33 -16.57 34.19
C LEU A 841 22.14 -17.08 35.39
N TYR A 842 21.55 -17.08 36.59
CA TYR A 842 22.22 -17.52 37.82
C TYR A 842 22.65 -18.99 37.77
N PRO A 843 21.90 -19.93 37.17
CA PRO A 843 22.38 -21.31 37.01
C PRO A 843 23.68 -21.39 36.19
N VAL A 844 23.86 -20.53 35.18
CA VAL A 844 25.08 -20.46 34.35
C VAL A 844 26.24 -19.81 35.11
N MET A 845 25.96 -18.97 36.11
CA MET A 845 26.97 -18.42 36.99
C MET A 845 27.50 -19.42 38.02
N ARG A 846 26.82 -20.53 38.25
CA ARG A 846 27.31 -21.60 39.15
C ARG A 846 28.28 -22.56 38.44
N ALA A 847 28.88 -22.12 37.33
CA ALA A 847 29.88 -22.85 36.57
C ALA A 847 31.23 -22.92 37.29
N VAL A 848 32.05 -23.90 36.91
CA VAL A 848 33.48 -23.91 37.18
C VAL A 848 34.22 -23.72 35.87
N ASP A 849 35.03 -22.67 35.81
CA ASP A 849 35.88 -22.38 34.67
C ASP A 849 37.26 -23.02 34.88
N PHE A 850 37.64 -23.90 33.96
CA PHE A 850 38.90 -24.61 33.92
C PHE A 850 39.84 -23.87 32.97
N ARG A 851 40.94 -23.34 33.50
CA ARG A 851 42.00 -22.71 32.71
C ARG A 851 43.25 -23.56 32.74
N PHE A 852 43.65 -24.06 31.57
CA PHE A 852 44.90 -24.74 31.35
C PHE A 852 45.92 -23.73 30.85
N SER A 853 46.97 -23.50 31.63
CA SER A 853 48.18 -22.80 31.15
C SER A 853 49.09 -23.85 30.53
N LEU A 854 49.52 -23.60 29.30
CA LEU A 854 50.32 -24.51 28.50
C LEU A 854 51.64 -23.85 28.11
N SER A 855 52.70 -24.65 28.03
CA SER A 855 53.97 -24.23 27.45
C SER A 855 54.38 -25.14 26.30
N ARG A 856 55.09 -24.60 25.31
CA ARG A 856 55.56 -25.36 24.15
C ARG A 856 56.69 -26.31 24.54
N ARG A 857 56.57 -27.59 24.18
CA ARG A 857 57.55 -28.66 24.41
C ARG A 857 58.94 -28.22 23.93
N GLY A 858 59.95 -28.32 24.81
CA GLY A 858 61.36 -28.05 24.49
C GLY A 858 61.72 -26.58 24.26
N MET A 859 60.78 -25.64 24.34
CA MET A 859 61.04 -24.21 24.11
C MET A 859 61.42 -23.50 25.41
N LYS A 860 62.67 -23.02 25.51
CA LYS A 860 63.19 -22.34 26.72
C LYS A 860 63.00 -20.82 26.72
N GLN A 861 62.98 -20.19 25.55
CA GLN A 861 62.77 -18.74 25.41
C GLN A 861 61.28 -18.47 25.18
N ASP A 862 60.78 -17.33 25.65
CA ASP A 862 59.35 -17.00 25.54
C ASP A 862 58.91 -16.69 24.09
N THR A 863 59.83 -16.25 23.24
CA THR A 863 59.58 -15.96 21.83
C THR A 863 60.77 -16.38 20.96
N VAL A 864 60.51 -17.12 19.89
CA VAL A 864 61.51 -17.47 18.87
C VAL A 864 61.03 -16.99 17.50
N TYR A 865 61.92 -16.33 16.76
CA TYR A 865 61.67 -15.93 15.37
C TYR A 865 62.17 -17.03 14.44
N THR A 866 61.29 -17.57 13.61
CA THR A 866 61.61 -18.59 12.61
C THR A 866 61.26 -18.09 11.21
N ASN A 867 62.09 -18.42 10.23
CA ASN A 867 61.80 -18.13 8.82
C ASN A 867 61.12 -19.36 8.21
N GLU A 868 59.86 -19.22 7.80
CA GLU A 868 59.12 -20.25 7.07
C GLU A 868 58.99 -19.83 5.60
N PRO A 869 59.02 -20.77 4.63
CA PRO A 869 58.72 -20.46 3.23
C PRO A 869 57.34 -19.80 3.09
N ASP A 870 57.27 -18.75 2.28
CA ASP A 870 56.01 -18.08 1.97
C ASP A 870 55.22 -18.93 0.96
N THR A 871 54.40 -19.83 1.51
CA THR A 871 53.53 -20.69 0.70
C THR A 871 52.50 -19.89 -0.10
N THR A 872 52.13 -18.68 0.37
CA THR A 872 51.15 -17.84 -0.34
C THR A 872 51.77 -17.21 -1.58
N TYR A 873 53.00 -16.68 -1.45
CA TYR A 873 53.76 -16.18 -2.59
C TYR A 873 54.05 -17.28 -3.61
N ALA A 874 54.52 -18.45 -3.15
CA ALA A 874 54.81 -19.60 -4.02
C ALA A 874 53.58 -20.02 -4.86
N ARG A 875 52.40 -20.06 -4.24
CA ARG A 875 51.14 -20.34 -4.94
C ARG A 875 50.79 -19.27 -5.97
N ALA A 876 51.10 -18.01 -5.70
CA ALA A 876 50.85 -16.92 -6.64
C ALA A 876 51.76 -16.98 -7.87
N VAL A 877 53.03 -17.36 -7.67
CA VAL A 877 53.98 -17.65 -8.76
C VAL A 877 53.48 -18.84 -9.60
N GLU A 878 52.96 -19.90 -8.98
CA GLU A 878 52.35 -21.01 -9.71
C GLU A 878 51.15 -20.55 -10.57
N TYR A 879 50.31 -19.64 -10.06
CA TYR A 879 49.23 -19.05 -10.84
C TYR A 879 49.74 -18.22 -12.03
N LEU A 880 50.85 -17.49 -11.88
CA LEU A 880 51.48 -16.79 -13.00
C LEU A 880 51.95 -17.75 -14.08
N GLU A 881 52.61 -18.85 -13.72
CA GLU A 881 53.08 -19.85 -14.68
C GLU A 881 51.92 -20.50 -15.45
N LYS A 882 50.81 -20.75 -14.76
CA LYS A 882 49.56 -21.26 -15.35
C LYS A 882 48.75 -20.20 -16.11
N ARG A 883 49.30 -18.99 -16.30
CA ARG A 883 48.67 -17.83 -16.97
C ARG A 883 47.36 -17.37 -16.34
N LYS A 884 47.15 -17.68 -15.05
CA LYS A 884 45.99 -17.24 -14.26
C LYS A 884 46.28 -15.88 -13.62
N TYR A 885 46.51 -14.87 -14.45
CA TYR A 885 47.05 -13.58 -14.02
C TYR A 885 46.17 -12.83 -13.03
N THR A 886 44.84 -12.95 -13.14
CA THR A 886 43.91 -12.33 -12.19
C THR A 886 44.06 -12.90 -10.78
N GLN A 887 44.08 -14.22 -10.67
CA GLN A 887 44.26 -14.95 -9.40
C GLN A 887 45.65 -14.71 -8.81
N ALA A 888 46.68 -14.69 -9.67
CA ALA A 888 48.02 -14.34 -9.25
C ALA A 888 48.10 -12.91 -8.70
N LEU A 889 47.50 -11.95 -9.39
CA LEU A 889 47.54 -10.54 -9.00
C LEU A 889 46.83 -10.29 -7.67
N GLU A 890 45.72 -10.97 -7.38
CA GLU A 890 45.04 -10.86 -6.08
C GLU A 890 45.97 -11.17 -4.91
N ILE A 891 46.85 -12.15 -5.06
CA ILE A 891 47.81 -12.55 -4.03
C ILE A 891 49.08 -11.67 -4.09
N LEU A 892 49.57 -11.33 -5.29
CA LEU A 892 50.84 -10.61 -5.47
C LEU A 892 50.77 -9.10 -5.21
N ARG A 893 49.58 -8.52 -5.14
CA ARG A 893 49.38 -7.07 -4.91
C ARG A 893 50.19 -6.50 -3.72
N PRO A 894 50.22 -7.12 -2.52
CA PRO A 894 50.94 -6.58 -1.37
C PRO A 894 52.46 -6.61 -1.52
N TYR A 895 53.00 -7.45 -2.41
CA TYR A 895 54.45 -7.65 -2.55
C TYR A 895 55.13 -6.57 -3.42
N GLU A 896 54.39 -5.95 -4.34
CA GLU A 896 54.87 -4.91 -5.28
C GLU A 896 56.23 -5.21 -5.95
N ASP A 897 56.42 -6.44 -6.44
CA ASP A 897 57.68 -6.90 -7.03
C ASP A 897 57.61 -7.18 -8.54
N VAL A 898 58.69 -7.73 -9.12
CA VAL A 898 58.80 -8.06 -10.55
C VAL A 898 57.67 -8.99 -11.00
N ASN A 899 57.31 -9.99 -10.19
CA ASN A 899 56.21 -10.91 -10.48
C ASN A 899 54.85 -10.20 -10.42
N THR A 900 54.65 -9.28 -9.46
CA THR A 900 53.47 -8.39 -9.44
C THR A 900 53.41 -7.54 -10.71
N ALA A 901 54.53 -7.00 -11.19
CA ALA A 901 54.60 -6.20 -12.41
C ALA A 901 54.30 -7.01 -13.67
N ILE A 902 54.79 -8.25 -13.77
CA ILE A 902 54.46 -9.20 -14.85
C ILE A 902 52.96 -9.51 -14.85
N ALA A 903 52.34 -9.68 -13.67
CA ALA A 903 50.89 -9.87 -13.56
C ALA A 903 50.12 -8.66 -14.09
N TYR A 904 50.51 -7.45 -13.69
CA TYR A 904 49.92 -6.20 -14.19
C TYR A 904 50.07 -6.04 -15.70
N MET A 905 51.27 -6.25 -16.25
CA MET A 905 51.57 -6.18 -17.69
C MET A 905 50.78 -7.21 -18.49
N SER A 906 50.62 -8.43 -17.95
CA SER A 906 49.87 -9.51 -18.60
C SER A 906 48.37 -9.31 -18.57
N LEU A 907 47.86 -8.37 -17.75
CA LEU A 907 46.45 -7.95 -17.74
C LEU A 907 46.21 -6.63 -18.50
N GLY A 908 47.27 -6.01 -19.05
CA GLY A 908 47.20 -4.72 -19.76
C GLY A 908 47.21 -3.49 -18.84
N TYR A 909 47.55 -3.64 -17.56
CA TYR A 909 47.74 -2.52 -16.62
C TYR A 909 49.14 -1.92 -16.76
N ASP A 910 49.45 -1.46 -17.98
CA ASP A 910 50.82 -1.13 -18.40
C ASP A 910 51.49 -0.06 -17.52
N LYS A 911 50.75 0.98 -17.10
CA LYS A 911 51.27 2.05 -16.22
C LYS A 911 51.64 1.53 -14.81
N ALA A 912 50.84 0.62 -14.27
CA ALA A 912 51.08 0.05 -12.93
C ALA A 912 52.29 -0.87 -12.93
N ALA A 913 52.43 -1.70 -13.97
CA ALA A 913 53.60 -2.54 -14.19
C ALA A 913 54.87 -1.68 -14.32
N LEU A 914 54.81 -0.62 -15.13
CA LEU A 914 55.94 0.26 -15.38
C LEU A 914 56.46 0.92 -14.09
N ARG A 915 55.55 1.40 -13.23
CA ARG A 915 55.88 1.99 -11.92
C ARG A 915 56.67 1.05 -11.02
N ILE A 916 56.35 -0.24 -11.06
CA ILE A 916 57.06 -1.25 -10.27
C ILE A 916 58.42 -1.56 -10.91
N PHE A 917 58.46 -1.74 -12.24
CA PHE A 917 59.71 -1.99 -12.95
C PHE A 917 60.73 -0.84 -12.82
N GLU A 918 60.29 0.42 -12.77
CA GLU A 918 61.17 1.59 -12.56
C GLU A 918 61.81 1.61 -11.15
N LYS A 919 61.16 1.01 -10.14
CA LYS A 919 61.70 0.88 -8.78
C LYS A 919 62.61 -0.34 -8.61
N SER A 920 62.49 -1.34 -9.48
CA SER A 920 63.28 -2.57 -9.43
C SER A 920 64.68 -2.39 -10.03
N SER A 921 65.59 -3.32 -9.70
CA SER A 921 66.95 -3.36 -10.25
C SER A 921 66.92 -3.53 -11.78
N GLN A 922 67.60 -2.66 -12.53
CA GLN A 922 67.54 -2.66 -13.99
C GLN A 922 68.37 -3.82 -14.59
N THR A 923 67.72 -4.96 -14.85
CA THR A 923 68.28 -6.09 -15.60
C THR A 923 67.89 -6.01 -17.08
N ALA A 924 68.54 -6.82 -17.93
CA ALA A 924 68.21 -6.93 -19.35
C ALA A 924 66.72 -7.26 -19.59
N GLU A 925 66.14 -8.16 -18.77
CA GLU A 925 64.73 -8.55 -18.91
C GLU A 925 63.78 -7.44 -18.48
N ILE A 926 64.13 -6.69 -17.43
CA ILE A 926 63.33 -5.56 -16.95
C ILE A 926 63.34 -4.43 -17.98
N GLN A 927 64.51 -4.08 -18.53
CA GLN A 927 64.59 -3.09 -19.62
C GLN A 927 63.81 -3.53 -20.86
N TYR A 928 63.87 -4.83 -21.21
CA TYR A 928 63.08 -5.39 -22.30
C TYR A 928 61.57 -5.29 -22.06
N MET A 929 61.08 -5.66 -20.86
CA MET A 929 59.67 -5.54 -20.50
C MET A 929 59.21 -4.07 -20.46
N GLN A 930 60.04 -3.16 -19.94
CA GLN A 930 59.79 -1.73 -20.00
C GLN A 930 59.73 -1.22 -21.44
N ALA A 931 60.58 -1.71 -22.35
CA ALA A 931 60.53 -1.35 -23.77
C ALA A 931 59.19 -1.73 -24.40
N ILE A 932 58.67 -2.93 -24.10
CA ILE A 932 57.33 -3.35 -24.55
C ILE A 932 56.25 -2.41 -23.98
N LEU A 933 56.28 -2.13 -22.68
CA LEU A 933 55.30 -1.25 -22.03
C LEU A 933 55.34 0.18 -22.60
N GLN A 934 56.54 0.73 -22.84
CA GLN A 934 56.69 2.04 -23.46
C GLN A 934 56.19 2.05 -24.91
N ALA A 935 56.41 0.96 -25.66
CA ALA A 935 55.86 0.79 -27.00
C ALA A 935 54.32 0.76 -26.99
N ARG A 936 53.70 0.06 -26.03
CA ARG A 936 52.23 0.04 -25.84
C ARG A 936 51.66 1.42 -25.48
N LEU A 937 52.42 2.20 -24.71
CA LEU A 937 52.06 3.55 -24.31
C LEU A 937 52.32 4.61 -25.40
N GLY A 938 52.88 4.22 -26.55
CA GLY A 938 53.18 5.12 -27.67
C GLY A 938 54.50 5.90 -27.56
N ASN A 939 55.31 5.64 -26.53
CA ASN A 939 56.60 6.30 -26.31
C ASN A 939 57.73 5.58 -27.07
N GLU A 940 57.67 5.63 -28.41
CA GLU A 940 58.55 4.85 -29.29
C GLU A 940 60.05 5.10 -29.03
N GLU A 941 60.48 6.35 -28.88
CA GLU A 941 61.91 6.67 -28.66
C GLU A 941 62.45 6.06 -27.37
N LYS A 942 61.67 6.14 -26.27
CA LYS A 942 62.05 5.56 -24.98
C LYS A 942 62.05 4.03 -25.07
N ALA A 943 61.09 3.45 -25.80
CA ALA A 943 61.04 2.01 -26.05
C ALA A 943 62.27 1.52 -26.83
N VAL A 944 62.70 2.23 -27.88
CA VAL A 944 63.90 1.87 -28.65
C VAL A 944 65.16 1.96 -27.81
N ARG A 945 65.34 3.02 -27.00
CA ARG A 945 66.51 3.14 -26.11
C ARG A 945 66.58 2.00 -25.08
N LEU A 946 65.44 1.68 -24.45
CA LEU A 946 65.36 0.57 -23.50
C LEU A 946 65.59 -0.79 -24.17
N LEU A 947 65.10 -0.97 -25.41
CA LEU A 947 65.34 -2.17 -26.19
C LEU A 947 66.83 -2.34 -26.52
N LEU A 948 67.50 -1.29 -26.98
CA LEU A 948 68.95 -1.31 -27.25
C LEU A 948 69.74 -1.63 -25.98
N GLY A 949 69.43 -0.96 -24.87
CA GLY A 949 70.06 -1.27 -23.57
C GLY A 949 69.85 -2.72 -23.13
N ALA A 950 68.65 -3.27 -23.34
CA ALA A 950 68.38 -4.68 -23.05
C ALA A 950 69.18 -5.64 -23.95
N VAL A 951 69.37 -5.30 -25.23
CA VAL A 951 70.18 -6.11 -26.16
C VAL A 951 71.68 -6.01 -25.83
N ASP A 952 72.17 -4.84 -25.43
CA ASP A 952 73.55 -4.64 -25.00
C ASP A 952 73.89 -5.49 -23.76
N MET A 953 72.92 -5.62 -22.83
CA MET A 953 73.06 -6.49 -21.67
C MET A 953 72.87 -7.98 -22.01
N ASN A 954 71.94 -8.31 -22.90
CA ASN A 954 71.68 -9.68 -23.35
C ASN A 954 71.27 -9.73 -24.84
N ALA A 955 72.22 -10.15 -25.69
CA ALA A 955 72.03 -10.22 -27.14
C ALA A 955 70.85 -11.09 -27.58
N GLN A 956 70.40 -12.07 -26.77
CA GLN A 956 69.25 -12.91 -27.11
C GLN A 956 67.94 -12.13 -27.22
N MET A 957 67.86 -10.94 -26.62
CA MET A 957 66.69 -10.06 -26.70
C MET A 957 66.41 -9.58 -28.12
N LYS A 958 67.43 -9.51 -29.01
CA LYS A 958 67.26 -9.23 -30.45
C LYS A 958 66.28 -10.21 -31.11
N PHE A 959 66.46 -11.50 -30.88
CA PHE A 959 65.63 -12.54 -31.51
C PHE A 959 64.21 -12.53 -30.97
N ARG A 960 64.05 -12.24 -29.67
CA ARG A 960 62.73 -12.14 -29.04
C ARG A 960 61.96 -10.90 -29.50
N ALA A 961 62.64 -9.78 -29.72
CA ALA A 961 62.03 -8.54 -30.20
C ALA A 961 61.29 -8.72 -31.54
N ASN A 962 61.77 -9.63 -32.40
CA ASN A 962 61.11 -9.97 -33.66
C ASN A 962 59.82 -10.79 -33.49
N LEU A 963 59.65 -11.48 -32.36
CA LEU A 963 58.46 -12.29 -32.04
C LEU A 963 57.36 -11.45 -31.38
N ASP A 964 57.75 -10.48 -30.55
CA ASP A 964 56.82 -9.60 -29.83
C ASP A 964 56.40 -8.45 -30.76
N PRO A 965 55.12 -8.36 -31.19
CA PRO A 965 54.78 -7.51 -32.32
C PRO A 965 54.95 -6.01 -32.04
N GLU A 966 54.87 -5.58 -30.77
CA GLU A 966 55.14 -4.20 -30.33
C GLU A 966 56.55 -3.77 -30.70
N LEU A 967 57.54 -4.62 -30.40
CA LEU A 967 58.94 -4.35 -30.69
C LEU A 967 59.27 -4.67 -32.14
N SER A 968 58.68 -5.71 -32.74
CA SER A 968 58.93 -6.07 -34.14
C SER A 968 58.59 -4.94 -35.11
N VAL A 969 57.55 -4.15 -34.79
CA VAL A 969 57.15 -2.98 -35.58
C VAL A 969 58.22 -1.89 -35.46
N LEU A 970 58.74 -1.64 -34.26
CA LEU A 970 59.82 -0.67 -34.04
C LEU A 970 61.13 -1.13 -34.69
N VAL A 971 61.49 -2.40 -34.56
CA VAL A 971 62.67 -2.99 -35.19
C VAL A 971 62.63 -2.79 -36.71
N LYS A 972 61.47 -3.04 -37.33
CA LYS A 972 61.28 -2.81 -38.78
C LYS A 972 61.28 -1.32 -39.13
N LYS A 973 60.56 -0.48 -38.38
CA LYS A 973 60.40 0.96 -38.63
C LYS A 973 61.72 1.71 -38.53
N TYR A 974 62.53 1.40 -37.53
CA TYR A 974 63.83 2.03 -37.26
C TYR A 974 65.01 1.26 -37.87
N GLY A 975 64.75 0.15 -38.59
CA GLY A 975 65.80 -0.66 -39.22
C GLY A 975 66.82 -1.23 -38.22
N LEU A 976 66.38 -1.56 -37.01
CA LEU A 976 67.24 -2.04 -35.93
C LEU A 976 67.72 -3.47 -36.22
N PHE A 977 68.96 -3.77 -35.84
CA PHE A 977 69.54 -5.11 -35.90
C PHE A 977 69.62 -5.79 -37.27
N LYS A 978 69.69 -5.01 -38.37
CA LYS A 978 70.09 -5.55 -39.68
C LYS A 978 71.43 -6.27 -39.52
N GLU A 979 71.52 -7.46 -40.10
CA GLU A 979 72.80 -8.14 -40.26
C GLU A 979 73.53 -7.42 -41.39
N ASP A 980 74.73 -6.89 -41.11
CA ASP A 980 75.69 -6.63 -42.17
C ASP A 980 76.10 -8.01 -42.69
N ASP A 981 75.73 -8.31 -43.93
CA ASP A 981 76.27 -9.44 -44.71
C ASP A 981 77.76 -9.17 -45.02
N ASP A 982 78.60 -9.02 -43.99
CA ASP A 982 80.06 -8.93 -44.10
C ASP A 982 80.66 -10.28 -43.69
N TRP A 983 80.44 -11.31 -44.53
CA TRP A 983 81.32 -12.47 -44.68
C TRP A 983 81.31 -12.93 -46.14
N ASN A 984 82.50 -12.89 -46.76
CA ASN A 984 82.87 -13.63 -47.98
C ASN A 984 82.55 -15.12 -47.87
#